data_AF-A0A242DEZ7-F1
#
_entry.id   AF-A0A242DEZ7-F1
#
_cell.length_a   1.000
_cell.length_b   1.000
_cell.length_c   1.000
_cell.angle_alpha   90.00
_cell.angle_beta   90.00
_cell.angle_gamma   90.00
#
_symmetry.space_group_name_H-M   'P 1'
#
loop_
_entity.id
_entity.type
_entity.pdbx_description
1 polymer ?
#
loop_
_entity_poly.entity_id
_entity_poly.type
_entity_poly.pdbx_seq_one_letter_code
_entity_poly.pdbx_strand_id
1 'polypeptide(L)'
;MEKIRVNHLRDHVEQKYRAKLYRVWRTGVLLTILLLGCILISNPEKTQASVWQANSVETIKAKLKERQNSYIFEAGDTFYNIGLAVNVKWQTLMELNGFEEGSQYTIPVGTTIKFDGTKLTVIDENGSVIGERELTERDKLDPAKPFANRTLNPTQSEKPQKPQTNTADKKTSNAGNSGQVAAANEPTNQTVKPIDKAQAEKEKQAAEAERQQAAKEKQAAEKERQEAERLKQAAEQRLTEALNKENDKAYRELEAKQAAAAVKVAEAQANYDGLTTQLIGVEQKVTEAQAAQQAAQTALSTAQTTINAASLNQANAQQRVNDVSAQISALQGQAGDDTNIQAQLEQLTQQLAAAQGELTTYGAQLAAAQQAVDNAQATYNTAEATFNSAVAEKASIETAIVQAQNTLAAAQQVLEDFPNPSTAAISEEAKKIQAELAQYDSRITALDQQINNLSNKIQTLNDRIALLDQIIEGVITEANTVETKGQEAGDSAADTENHIGKASDTAEEVENNLPHIPVNVDKFVTIMVDEEGNTITDTAGYVKVTESQPVKSVETLANGDTVTTYTTTETYHKIVNTEKEVIINVDEAGNVLNNLAGYFKIKESEPVKSVEELANGDTVTTYTITVTYHKIVNTEKEVIINVDEAGNVLGNLAGYFKIKESEPVKSVEELSNGDTVTTYTTTVIYHKIQNINKYVTKNVDETGKELSDLTGYEKVSESQPVKTIEELANGDTVTTYTTTITYKKITDPIIEAIKSANDAEIQAIQDHVANSDTKVTVEQADKLVNVEFSKEVAKHFEKLVQEEQEKYGETKVSNTKDEAAYREVAERAVEVMYNFSHNRPTNNVSDGTYVIAREKGSEKMGFWTENISQTYVRKSDVKGDSSILAQLIAQQMFEQYIENEREAGRLGDYTNGGHYINIIQSGFSDMALAVFIIDADDYYKVATTVCTGPVSIVK
;
A
#
# COMPACT_ATOMS: atom_id res chain seq x y z
N MET A 1 27.87 -68.67 -21.86
CA MET A 1 28.82 -68.02 -20.94
C MET A 1 29.04 -66.62 -21.52
N GLU A 2 28.49 -65.57 -20.92
CA GLU A 2 29.03 -64.86 -19.74
C GLU A 2 30.28 -64.02 -20.05
N LYS A 3 30.43 -62.78 -19.56
CA LYS A 3 29.46 -61.82 -18.99
C LYS A 3 30.15 -60.44 -18.96
N ILE A 4 29.70 -59.46 -19.72
CA ILE A 4 30.14 -58.06 -19.53
C ILE A 4 29.05 -57.33 -18.75
N ARG A 5 29.23 -57.29 -17.43
CA ARG A 5 28.42 -56.43 -16.54
C ARG A 5 29.03 -55.03 -16.55
N VAL A 6 28.25 -54.03 -16.93
CA VAL A 6 28.50 -52.63 -16.55
C VAL A 6 27.67 -52.35 -15.29
N ASN A 7 28.28 -51.74 -14.28
CA ASN A 7 27.68 -51.64 -12.95
C ASN A 7 26.61 -50.54 -12.87
N HIS A 8 25.52 -50.85 -12.17
CA HIS A 8 24.74 -49.84 -11.45
C HIS A 8 25.40 -49.58 -10.09
N LEU A 9 25.41 -48.31 -9.68
CA LEU A 9 25.42 -47.69 -8.34
C LEU A 9 26.11 -46.31 -8.51
N ARG A 10 25.37 -45.20 -8.60
CA ARG A 10 24.55 -44.55 -7.55
C ARG A 10 25.43 -43.93 -6.45
N ASP A 11 25.74 -42.66 -6.61
CA ASP A 11 25.68 -41.67 -5.52
C ASP A 11 25.81 -40.22 -6.06
N HIS A 12 24.67 -39.63 -6.40
CA HIS A 12 24.47 -38.19 -6.24
C HIS A 12 23.22 -37.98 -5.40
N VAL A 13 23.35 -37.11 -4.40
CA VAL A 13 22.40 -36.98 -3.30
C VAL A 13 21.17 -36.21 -3.76
N GLU A 14 20.00 -36.87 -3.74
CA GLU A 14 18.71 -36.15 -3.70
C GLU A 14 18.66 -35.32 -2.40
N GLN A 15 19.09 -34.06 -2.45
CA GLN A 15 18.71 -33.09 -1.42
C GLN A 15 17.21 -32.83 -1.56
N LYS A 16 16.43 -33.66 -0.85
CA LYS A 16 14.97 -33.53 -0.75
C LYS A 16 14.60 -32.24 -0.03
N TYR A 17 14.57 -31.13 -0.77
CA TYR A 17 13.91 -29.88 -0.40
C TYR A 17 12.38 -30.05 -0.40
N ARG A 18 11.90 -30.98 0.44
CA ARG A 18 10.55 -30.91 0.98
C ARG A 18 10.51 -29.71 1.91
N ALA A 19 10.09 -28.57 1.38
CA ALA A 19 9.67 -27.42 2.17
C ALA A 19 8.51 -27.86 3.07
N LYS A 20 8.83 -28.34 4.28
CA LYS A 20 7.83 -28.66 5.30
C LYS A 20 7.06 -27.37 5.59
N LEU A 21 5.73 -27.40 5.47
CA LEU A 21 4.91 -26.33 6.03
C LEU A 21 5.11 -26.28 7.55
N TYR A 22 5.99 -25.38 7.99
CA TYR A 22 5.99 -24.94 9.36
C TYR A 22 4.74 -24.10 9.59
N ARG A 23 3.70 -24.71 10.16
CA ARG A 23 2.62 -23.98 10.83
C ARG A 23 3.20 -23.28 12.05
N VAL A 24 3.90 -22.16 11.84
CA VAL A 24 4.20 -21.22 12.92
C VAL A 24 2.92 -20.45 13.20
N TRP A 25 2.29 -20.75 14.33
CA TRP A 25 1.15 -20.02 14.83
C TRP A 25 1.64 -18.66 15.37
N ARG A 26 1.79 -17.67 14.48
CA ARG A 26 1.98 -16.28 14.88
C ARG A 26 0.61 -15.68 15.19
N THR A 27 0.36 -15.48 16.48
CA THR A 27 -0.68 -14.62 17.02
C THR A 27 -0.69 -13.28 16.29
N GLY A 28 -1.86 -12.83 15.85
CA GLY A 28 -1.98 -11.59 15.10
C GLY A 28 -1.63 -10.38 15.97
N VAL A 29 -0.64 -9.60 15.54
CA VAL A 29 -0.52 -8.18 15.92
C VAL A 29 -1.10 -7.40 14.75
N LEU A 30 -2.38 -7.03 14.87
CA LEU A 30 -3.01 -6.04 14.01
C LEU A 30 -2.43 -4.67 14.35
N LEU A 31 -1.27 -4.35 13.79
CA LEU A 31 -0.75 -2.99 13.78
C LEU A 31 -1.40 -2.23 12.63
N THR A 32 -2.61 -1.74 12.89
CA THR A 32 -3.29 -0.75 12.06
C THR A 32 -2.55 0.58 12.14
N ILE A 33 -1.43 0.67 11.43
CA ILE A 33 -0.68 1.93 11.32
C ILE A 33 -1.51 2.89 10.48
N LEU A 34 -1.88 3.96 11.18
CA LEU A 34 -2.65 5.12 10.77
C LEU A 34 -2.21 5.63 9.37
N LEU A 35 -2.96 5.28 8.32
CA LEU A 35 -2.84 5.93 7.01
C LEU A 35 -3.56 7.29 7.06
N LEU A 36 -3.07 8.17 7.94
CA LEU A 36 -3.48 9.57 8.02
C LEU A 36 -2.74 10.34 6.92
N GLY A 37 -3.42 11.29 6.29
CA GLY A 37 -3.07 11.80 4.95
C GLY A 37 -1.64 12.30 4.80
N CYS A 38 -0.78 11.48 4.19
CA CYS A 38 0.49 11.93 3.62
C CYS A 38 0.20 12.76 2.38
N ILE A 39 0.13 14.09 2.56
CA ILE A 39 0.06 15.07 1.47
C ILE A 39 1.21 14.80 0.49
N LEU A 40 0.91 14.80 -0.81
CA LEU A 40 1.95 14.82 -1.84
C LEU A 40 2.76 16.11 -1.70
N ILE A 41 4.00 16.02 -1.21
CA ILE A 41 4.89 17.19 -1.05
C ILE A 41 5.45 17.60 -2.42
N SER A 42 4.57 18.12 -3.27
CA SER A 42 4.94 18.77 -4.53
C SER A 42 5.58 20.13 -4.23
N ASN A 43 6.91 20.13 -4.19
CA ASN A 43 7.80 21.20 -3.73
C ASN A 43 7.72 21.48 -2.21
N PRO A 44 8.88 21.64 -1.54
CA PRO A 44 8.92 22.37 -0.28
C PRO A 44 8.78 23.87 -0.59
N GLU A 45 7.54 24.35 -0.71
CA GLU A 45 7.29 25.76 -0.41
C GLU A 45 7.84 26.05 0.98
N LYS A 46 8.60 27.15 1.11
CA LYS A 46 9.15 27.55 2.41
C LYS A 46 8.00 28.06 3.27
N THR A 47 7.42 27.16 4.06
CA THR A 47 6.63 27.49 5.25
C THR A 47 7.55 28.17 6.26
N GLN A 48 7.84 29.45 6.02
CA GLN A 48 8.45 30.34 6.97
C GLN A 48 7.44 30.54 8.11
N ALA A 49 7.46 29.62 9.08
CA ALA A 49 6.81 29.83 10.35
C ALA A 49 7.31 31.16 10.91
N SER A 50 6.39 32.00 11.37
CA SER A 50 6.73 33.33 11.86
C SER A 50 7.75 33.22 13.00
N VAL A 51 8.91 33.83 12.81
CA VAL A 51 10.00 33.81 13.79
C VAL A 51 9.46 34.35 15.11
N TRP A 52 9.49 33.53 16.17
CA TRP A 52 8.96 33.92 17.46
C TRP A 52 9.78 35.09 18.01
N GLN A 53 9.17 36.27 18.03
CA GLN A 53 9.75 37.51 18.52
C GLN A 53 9.08 37.88 19.83
N ALA A 54 9.86 38.06 20.90
CA ALA A 54 9.33 38.47 22.19
C ALA A 54 8.70 39.88 22.11
N ASN A 55 7.41 40.00 22.45
CA ASN A 55 6.72 41.28 22.60
C ASN A 55 7.33 42.05 23.77
N SER A 56 7.73 43.31 23.53
CA SER A 56 8.27 44.17 24.58
C SER A 56 7.19 44.54 25.61
N VAL A 57 7.64 44.91 26.80
CA VAL A 57 6.75 45.39 27.87
C VAL A 57 5.94 46.61 27.39
N GLU A 58 6.52 47.43 26.53
CA GLU A 58 5.92 48.63 25.94
C GLU A 58 4.83 48.28 24.93
N THR A 59 5.04 47.25 24.10
CA THR A 59 4.01 46.69 23.20
C THR A 59 2.81 46.16 24.00
N ILE A 60 3.06 45.44 25.09
CA ILE A 60 2.00 44.89 25.96
C ILE A 60 1.26 46.04 26.69
N LYS A 61 1.99 47.02 27.25
CA LYS A 61 1.42 48.23 27.88
C LYS A 61 0.57 49.06 26.88
N ALA A 62 0.97 49.15 25.61
CA ALA A 62 0.21 49.88 24.58
C ALA A 62 -1.11 49.20 24.22
N LYS A 63 -1.19 47.87 24.33
CA LYS A 63 -2.42 47.09 24.15
C LYS A 63 -3.36 47.20 25.37
N LEU A 64 -2.81 47.39 26.57
CA LEU A 64 -3.53 47.70 27.81
C LEU A 64 -4.03 49.17 27.84
N LYS A 65 -5.04 49.49 27.02
CA LYS A 65 -5.62 50.86 26.95
C LYS A 65 -6.20 51.28 28.31
N GLU A 66 -6.28 52.60 28.54
CA GLU A 66 -6.96 53.13 29.74
C GLU A 66 -8.35 52.50 29.91
N ARG A 67 -8.63 52.01 31.12
CA ARG A 67 -9.87 51.31 31.52
C ARG A 67 -10.07 49.89 30.95
N GLN A 68 -9.14 49.32 30.18
CA GLN A 68 -9.16 47.88 29.92
C GLN A 68 -8.65 47.13 31.15
N ASN A 69 -9.55 46.32 31.73
CA ASN A 69 -9.30 45.46 32.88
C ASN A 69 -8.89 44.02 32.48
N SER A 70 -8.51 43.79 31.22
CA SER A 70 -8.17 42.46 30.72
C SER A 70 -7.13 42.53 29.60
N TYR A 71 -6.34 41.46 29.48
CA TYR A 71 -5.32 41.28 28.46
C TYR A 71 -5.41 39.86 27.89
N ILE A 72 -5.32 39.72 26.57
CA ILE A 72 -5.33 38.44 25.86
C ILE A 72 -3.88 38.14 25.47
N PHE A 73 -3.39 36.93 25.75
CA PHE A 73 -2.05 36.52 25.37
C PHE A 73 -1.94 36.39 23.86
N GLU A 74 -0.96 37.05 23.27
CA GLU A 74 -0.67 37.02 21.83
C GLU A 74 0.63 36.26 21.54
N ALA A 75 0.82 35.88 20.28
CA ALA A 75 2.10 35.34 19.82
C ALA A 75 3.24 36.33 20.13
N GLY A 76 4.34 35.81 20.68
CA GLY A 76 5.46 36.60 21.17
C GLY A 76 5.39 37.01 22.65
N ASP A 77 4.27 36.82 23.35
CA ASP A 77 4.19 37.19 24.77
C ASP A 77 5.05 36.29 25.67
N THR A 78 5.37 36.77 26.87
CA THR A 78 5.99 36.00 27.96
C THR A 78 5.37 36.39 29.30
N PHE A 79 5.24 35.44 30.24
CA PHE A 79 4.77 35.74 31.61
C PHE A 79 5.62 36.82 32.30
N TYR A 80 6.90 36.92 31.94
CA TYR A 80 7.81 37.97 32.41
C TYR A 80 7.40 39.36 31.91
N ASN A 81 7.28 39.56 30.59
CA ASN A 81 6.92 40.87 30.03
C ASN A 81 5.45 41.25 30.32
N ILE A 82 4.53 40.28 30.38
CA ILE A 82 3.15 40.50 30.86
C ILE A 82 3.19 40.96 32.32
N GLY A 83 3.94 40.26 33.19
CA GLY A 83 4.06 40.62 34.60
C GLY A 83 4.60 42.03 34.84
N LEU A 84 5.63 42.43 34.09
CA LEU A 84 6.15 43.81 34.08
C LEU A 84 5.14 44.84 33.55
N ALA A 85 4.23 44.46 32.65
CA ALA A 85 3.19 45.35 32.12
C ALA A 85 1.99 45.50 33.06
N VAL A 86 1.58 44.44 33.78
CA VAL A 86 0.41 44.44 34.68
C VAL A 86 0.75 44.58 36.17
N ASN A 87 2.03 44.72 36.52
CA ASN A 87 2.56 44.78 37.89
C ASN A 87 2.24 43.53 38.76
N VAL A 88 2.23 42.35 38.15
CA VAL A 88 2.08 41.06 38.85
C VAL A 88 3.36 40.25 38.66
N LYS A 89 3.79 39.52 39.69
CA LYS A 89 4.92 38.60 39.57
C LYS A 89 4.66 37.54 38.51
N TRP A 90 5.65 37.28 37.66
CA TRP A 90 5.52 36.32 36.57
C TRP A 90 5.26 34.89 37.08
N GLN A 91 5.77 34.54 38.28
CA GLN A 91 5.41 33.28 38.95
C GLN A 91 3.91 33.19 39.22
N THR A 92 3.28 34.23 39.79
CA THR A 92 1.84 34.25 40.07
C THR A 92 1.01 34.10 38.79
N LEU A 93 1.45 34.69 37.67
CA LEU A 93 0.78 34.51 36.37
C LEU A 93 0.94 33.09 35.83
N MET A 94 2.15 32.54 35.86
CA MET A 94 2.50 31.20 35.38
C MET A 94 1.77 30.09 36.16
N GLU A 95 1.75 30.19 37.49
CA GLU A 95 1.04 29.27 38.40
C GLU A 95 -0.47 29.26 38.11
N LEU A 96 -1.07 30.44 37.87
CA LEU A 96 -2.50 30.57 37.52
C LEU A 96 -2.84 30.15 36.09
N ASN A 97 -1.82 29.81 35.28
CA ASN A 97 -1.96 29.15 33.98
C ASN A 97 -1.62 27.65 34.04
N GLY A 98 -1.42 27.09 35.25
CA GLY A 98 -1.19 25.65 35.45
C GLY A 98 0.25 25.18 35.29
N PHE A 99 1.24 26.09 35.31
CA PHE A 99 2.66 25.77 35.13
C PHE A 99 3.48 25.94 36.43
N GLU A 100 4.36 24.97 36.73
CA GLU A 100 5.23 25.01 37.92
C GLU A 100 6.58 25.73 37.65
N GLU A 101 7.16 26.37 38.67
CA GLU A 101 8.43 27.12 38.53
C GLU A 101 9.61 26.19 38.19
N GLY A 102 10.23 26.45 37.03
CA GLY A 102 11.28 25.60 36.45
C GLY A 102 10.78 24.63 35.36
N SER A 103 9.48 24.52 35.13
CA SER A 103 8.92 23.75 34.00
C SER A 103 9.20 24.41 32.65
N GLN A 104 9.29 23.60 31.59
CA GLN A 104 9.12 24.12 30.23
C GLN A 104 7.63 24.38 29.99
N TYR A 105 7.30 25.54 29.44
CA TYR A 105 5.94 25.95 29.11
C TYR A 105 5.91 26.69 27.77
N THR A 106 4.78 26.60 27.08
CA THR A 106 4.42 27.47 25.95
C THR A 106 3.35 28.42 26.45
N ILE A 107 3.44 29.71 26.12
CA ILE A 107 2.39 30.69 26.46
C ILE A 107 1.11 30.31 25.69
N PRO A 108 -0.03 30.07 26.36
CA PRO A 108 -1.26 29.68 25.69
C PRO A 108 -1.92 30.92 25.05
N VAL A 109 -1.52 31.22 23.81
CA VAL A 109 -2.09 32.29 22.98
C VAL A 109 -3.62 32.19 22.94
N GLY A 110 -4.33 33.32 23.01
CA GLY A 110 -5.79 33.37 23.15
C GLY A 110 -6.28 33.37 24.61
N THR A 111 -5.47 32.93 25.57
CA THR A 111 -5.82 32.97 26.99
C THR A 111 -5.92 34.41 27.49
N THR A 112 -7.00 34.73 28.20
CA THR A 112 -7.30 36.06 28.73
C THR A 112 -7.10 36.12 30.24
N ILE A 113 -6.24 37.03 30.71
CA ILE A 113 -6.21 37.45 32.12
C ILE A 113 -7.14 38.64 32.33
N LYS A 114 -7.93 38.60 33.41
CA LYS A 114 -8.94 39.62 33.73
C LYS A 114 -8.85 40.03 35.20
N PHE A 115 -8.84 41.34 35.44
CA PHE A 115 -8.72 41.98 36.75
C PHE A 115 -10.06 42.59 37.18
N ASP A 116 -10.66 42.10 38.26
CA ASP A 116 -11.82 42.72 38.92
C ASP A 116 -11.50 43.00 40.38
N GLY A 117 -11.58 44.26 40.83
CA GLY A 117 -10.99 44.64 42.12
C GLY A 117 -9.51 44.24 42.22
N THR A 118 -9.16 43.43 43.22
CA THR A 118 -7.86 42.76 43.41
C THR A 118 -7.84 41.31 42.90
N LYS A 119 -8.96 40.80 42.37
CA LYS A 119 -9.11 39.45 41.84
C LYS A 119 -8.55 39.35 40.42
N LEU A 120 -7.76 38.31 40.16
CA LEU A 120 -7.32 37.93 38.81
C LEU A 120 -7.96 36.60 38.43
N THR A 121 -8.69 36.59 37.32
CA THR A 121 -9.28 35.39 36.69
C THR A 121 -8.56 35.13 35.36
N VAL A 122 -8.20 33.88 35.10
CA VAL A 122 -7.58 33.39 33.86
C VAL A 122 -8.63 32.56 33.10
N ILE A 123 -8.81 32.89 31.82
CA ILE A 123 -9.83 32.31 30.94
C ILE A 123 -9.14 31.78 29.69
N ASP A 124 -9.34 30.52 29.32
CA ASP A 124 -8.75 29.94 28.10
C ASP A 124 -9.36 30.47 26.80
N GLU A 125 -8.79 30.07 25.66
CA GLU A 125 -9.28 30.41 24.32
C GLU A 125 -10.74 29.97 24.05
N ASN A 126 -11.23 28.96 24.79
CA ASN A 126 -12.59 28.42 24.69
C ASN A 126 -13.58 29.13 25.64
N GLY A 127 -13.12 30.12 26.41
CA GLY A 127 -13.94 30.89 27.35
C GLY A 127 -14.11 30.25 28.74
N SER A 128 -13.38 29.17 29.05
CA SER A 128 -13.44 28.48 30.35
C SER A 128 -12.47 29.09 31.37
N VAL A 129 -12.91 29.25 32.62
CA VAL A 129 -12.03 29.74 33.70
C VAL A 129 -11.08 28.62 34.13
N ILE A 130 -9.79 28.79 33.86
CA ILE A 130 -8.73 27.81 34.18
C ILE A 130 -7.95 28.12 35.46
N GLY A 131 -8.01 29.37 35.96
CA GLY A 131 -7.36 29.78 37.19
C GLY A 131 -7.96 31.05 37.78
N GLU A 132 -7.95 31.18 39.11
CA GLU A 132 -8.47 32.37 39.79
C GLU A 132 -7.80 32.61 41.15
N ARG A 133 -7.48 33.88 41.46
CA ARG A 133 -6.82 34.28 42.72
C ARG A 133 -7.16 35.70 43.15
N GLU A 134 -7.32 35.90 44.44
CA GLU A 134 -7.32 37.23 45.06
C GLU A 134 -5.87 37.69 45.26
N LEU A 135 -5.42 38.73 44.56
CA LEU A 135 -4.03 39.19 44.61
C LEU A 135 -3.75 40.02 45.87
N THR A 136 -2.57 39.83 46.44
CA THR A 136 -2.13 40.52 47.66
C THR A 136 -0.92 41.42 47.39
N GLU A 137 -0.52 42.25 48.36
CA GLU A 137 0.74 43.01 48.30
C GLU A 137 2.00 42.14 48.08
N ARG A 138 1.93 40.81 48.29
CA ARG A 138 3.03 39.88 47.97
C ARG A 138 3.11 39.52 46.49
N ASP A 139 2.03 39.68 45.73
CA ASP A 139 1.92 39.33 44.31
C ASP A 139 2.35 40.48 43.38
N LYS A 140 2.48 41.71 43.92
CA LYS A 140 3.03 42.86 43.21
C LYS A 140 4.50 42.67 42.85
N LEU A 141 4.90 43.24 41.71
CA LEU A 141 6.30 43.37 41.32
C LEU A 141 6.91 44.68 41.86
N ASP A 142 6.16 45.77 41.81
CA ASP A 142 6.42 47.06 42.46
C ASP A 142 5.30 47.37 43.48
N PRO A 143 5.60 47.38 44.80
CA PRO A 143 4.62 47.70 45.85
C PRO A 143 3.96 49.07 45.73
N ALA A 144 4.66 50.07 45.18
CA ALA A 144 4.18 51.44 45.05
C ALA A 144 3.20 51.65 43.89
N LYS A 145 3.08 50.67 42.99
CA LYS A 145 2.12 50.67 41.87
C LYS A 145 0.89 49.81 42.18
N PRO A 146 -0.29 50.13 41.61
CA PRO A 146 -1.46 49.24 41.65
C PRO A 146 -1.27 48.04 40.70
N PHE A 147 -2.22 47.10 40.73
CA PHE A 147 -2.33 46.06 39.69
C PHE A 147 -3.01 46.64 38.44
N ALA A 148 -2.43 46.33 37.27
CA ALA A 148 -2.77 46.90 35.97
C ALA A 148 -2.73 48.44 35.92
N ASN A 149 -3.03 49.01 34.75
CA ASN A 149 -2.92 50.45 34.48
C ASN A 149 -4.12 51.26 35.05
N ARG A 150 -4.35 51.17 36.37
CA ARG A 150 -5.47 51.82 37.06
C ARG A 150 -5.04 53.07 37.83
N THR A 151 -5.72 54.18 37.59
CA THR A 151 -5.72 55.35 38.48
C THR A 151 -6.82 55.23 39.53
N LEU A 152 -6.50 55.50 40.80
CA LEU A 152 -7.49 55.56 41.88
C LEU A 152 -8.31 56.84 41.76
N ASN A 153 -9.63 56.72 41.59
CA ASN A 153 -10.54 57.86 41.46
C ASN A 153 -11.24 58.14 42.81
N PRO A 154 -11.08 59.34 43.42
CA PRO A 154 -11.38 59.56 44.83
C PRO A 154 -12.86 59.89 45.12
N THR A 155 -13.78 58.93 44.95
CA THR A 155 -15.21 59.14 45.27
C THR A 155 -15.96 57.89 45.76
N GLN A 156 -15.64 57.39 46.95
CA GLN A 156 -16.60 56.66 47.78
C GLN A 156 -16.41 57.03 49.26
N SER A 157 -17.33 57.87 49.78
CA SER A 157 -17.21 58.50 51.09
C SER A 157 -18.07 57.79 52.14
N GLU A 158 -17.53 56.78 52.81
CA GLU A 158 -18.06 56.35 54.11
C GLU A 158 -17.51 57.23 55.24
N LYS A 159 -18.33 57.49 56.26
CA LYS A 159 -18.05 58.51 57.29
C LYS A 159 -17.20 57.96 58.45
N PRO A 160 -16.36 58.80 59.07
CA PRO A 160 -15.46 58.36 60.13
C PRO A 160 -16.17 58.13 61.47
N GLN A 161 -15.75 57.09 62.20
CA GLN A 161 -15.95 56.99 63.65
C GLN A 161 -14.65 56.60 64.37
N LYS A 162 -14.59 56.85 65.68
CA LYS A 162 -13.35 56.96 66.47
C LYS A 162 -12.63 55.62 66.72
N PRO A 163 -11.29 55.65 66.90
CA PRO A 163 -10.54 54.50 67.38
C PRO A 163 -10.76 54.24 68.87
N GLN A 164 -10.60 52.99 69.30
CA GLN A 164 -10.38 52.65 70.71
C GLN A 164 -9.38 51.50 70.86
N THR A 165 -8.73 51.48 72.02
CA THR A 165 -7.44 50.83 72.33
C THR A 165 -7.48 49.32 72.56
N ASN A 166 -6.47 48.64 72.00
CA ASN A 166 -5.47 47.82 72.72
C ASN A 166 -5.94 46.86 73.85
N THR A 167 -5.72 45.56 73.65
CA THR A 167 -5.21 44.66 74.71
C THR A 167 -4.33 43.58 74.07
N ALA A 168 -3.14 43.37 74.61
CA ALA A 168 -2.22 42.29 74.21
C ALA A 168 -1.68 41.57 75.44
N ASP A 169 -1.62 40.23 75.38
CA ASP A 169 -0.81 39.35 76.24
C ASP A 169 -0.96 37.89 75.75
N LYS A 170 0.03 36.99 75.80
CA LYS A 170 1.48 37.11 76.09
C LYS A 170 2.18 35.79 75.65
N LYS A 171 3.50 35.84 75.35
CA LYS A 171 4.59 34.87 75.69
C LYS A 171 4.29 33.33 75.72
N THR A 172 5.15 32.39 75.31
CA THR A 172 6.65 32.29 75.22
C THR A 172 7.00 30.98 74.45
N SER A 173 8.23 30.52 74.14
CA SER A 173 9.63 30.92 74.47
C SER A 173 10.68 30.13 73.64
N ASN A 174 11.86 30.73 73.44
CA ASN A 174 13.21 30.10 73.47
C ASN A 174 13.64 29.08 72.37
N ALA A 175 14.95 28.91 72.06
CA ALA A 175 16.15 29.75 72.27
C ALA A 175 17.37 29.23 71.45
N GLY A 176 18.41 30.08 71.30
CA GLY A 176 19.71 29.77 70.66
C GLY A 176 20.09 30.86 69.65
N ASN A 177 20.94 31.88 69.92
CA ASN A 177 22.06 32.06 70.86
C ASN A 177 23.31 31.24 70.45
N SER A 178 24.57 31.75 70.40
CA SER A 178 25.16 32.99 70.96
C SER A 178 26.46 33.45 70.24
N GLY A 179 26.85 34.73 70.36
CA GLY A 179 28.18 35.27 69.99
C GLY A 179 28.13 36.68 69.38
N GLN A 180 28.23 37.84 70.07
CA GLN A 180 29.09 38.33 71.18
C GLN A 180 30.59 38.49 70.81
N VAL A 181 31.31 39.58 71.15
CA VAL A 181 30.99 40.93 71.70
C VAL A 181 32.15 41.93 71.44
N ALA A 182 31.84 43.22 71.28
CA ALA A 182 32.51 44.40 71.90
C ALA A 182 31.74 45.67 71.44
N ALA A 183 31.15 46.56 72.27
CA ALA A 183 31.57 47.21 73.52
C ALA A 183 32.69 48.27 73.30
N ALA A 184 32.54 49.53 73.73
CA ALA A 184 31.37 50.24 74.28
C ALA A 184 31.57 51.77 74.19
N ASN A 185 30.49 52.54 74.34
CA ASN A 185 30.44 53.62 75.36
C ASN A 185 29.02 54.16 75.51
N GLU A 186 28.53 54.15 76.76
CA GLU A 186 27.46 55.04 77.22
C GLU A 186 28.01 56.48 77.32
N PRO A 187 27.17 57.53 77.39
CA PRO A 187 26.72 57.90 78.73
C PRO A 187 25.33 58.56 78.83
N THR A 188 24.78 58.46 80.04
CA THR A 188 23.89 59.46 80.69
C THR A 188 22.52 59.75 80.05
N ASN A 189 21.51 59.17 80.70
CA ASN A 189 20.38 59.91 81.26
C ASN A 189 20.64 61.43 81.40
N GLN A 190 19.99 62.24 80.58
CA GLN A 190 19.82 63.68 80.85
C GLN A 190 18.34 63.99 81.07
N THR A 191 18.05 64.49 82.26
CA THR A 191 16.81 65.19 82.58
C THR A 191 16.55 66.26 81.52
N VAL A 192 15.36 66.27 80.92
CA VAL A 192 14.87 67.44 80.17
C VAL A 192 14.62 68.55 81.18
N LYS A 193 15.66 69.33 81.48
CA LYS A 193 15.51 70.68 82.04
C LYS A 193 14.66 71.48 81.05
N PRO A 194 13.82 72.42 81.52
CA PRO A 194 13.11 73.32 80.62
C PRO A 194 14.12 74.06 79.75
N ILE A 195 14.05 73.83 78.44
CA ILE A 195 14.92 74.49 77.47
C ILE A 195 14.48 75.95 77.41
N ASP A 196 15.37 76.88 77.76
CA ASP A 196 15.08 78.30 77.62
C ASP A 196 14.87 78.63 76.14
N LYS A 197 13.93 79.54 75.84
CA LYS A 197 13.53 79.90 74.48
C LYS A 197 14.74 80.23 73.58
N ALA A 198 15.76 80.91 74.11
CA ALA A 198 16.96 81.25 73.33
C ALA A 198 17.79 80.00 72.92
N GLN A 199 17.77 78.93 73.71
CA GLN A 199 18.38 77.66 73.33
C GLN A 199 17.47 76.85 72.39
N ALA A 200 16.14 76.84 72.60
CA ALA A 200 15.21 76.19 71.69
C ALA A 200 15.27 76.79 70.28
N GLU A 201 15.35 78.12 70.16
CA GLU A 201 15.55 78.85 68.89
C GLU A 201 16.85 78.43 68.18
N LYS A 202 17.93 78.19 68.94
CA LYS A 202 19.24 77.75 68.42
C LYS A 202 19.23 76.29 67.99
N GLU A 203 18.58 75.40 68.76
CA GLU A 203 18.38 73.99 68.37
C GLU A 203 17.51 73.90 67.11
N LYS A 204 16.48 74.75 66.98
CA LYS A 204 15.65 74.86 65.78
C LYS A 204 16.46 75.30 64.57
N GLN A 205 17.32 76.32 64.68
CA GLN A 205 18.20 76.74 63.57
C GLN A 205 19.18 75.63 63.14
N ALA A 206 19.71 74.83 64.08
CA ALA A 206 20.56 73.69 63.75
C ALA A 206 19.79 72.57 63.03
N ALA A 207 18.61 72.21 63.55
CA ALA A 207 17.73 71.22 62.92
C ALA A 207 17.26 71.65 61.52
N GLU A 208 16.97 72.94 61.32
CA GLU A 208 16.61 73.52 60.03
C GLU A 208 17.75 73.41 58.99
N ALA A 209 18.99 73.67 59.41
CA ALA A 209 20.16 73.51 58.55
C ALA A 209 20.43 72.02 58.20
N GLU A 210 20.32 71.11 59.17
CA GLU A 210 20.46 69.67 58.94
C GLU A 210 19.34 69.12 58.04
N ARG A 211 18.11 69.65 58.18
CA ARG A 211 16.97 69.32 57.33
C ARG A 211 17.22 69.74 55.87
N GLN A 212 17.74 70.94 55.65
CA GLN A 212 18.11 71.42 54.31
C GLN A 212 19.23 70.59 53.67
N GLN A 213 20.17 70.06 54.47
CA GLN A 213 21.20 69.16 53.96
C GLN A 213 20.63 67.79 53.60
N ALA A 214 19.84 67.18 54.49
CA ALA A 214 19.16 65.91 54.22
C ALA A 214 18.21 65.99 53.00
N ALA A 215 17.57 67.14 52.77
CA ALA A 215 16.75 67.39 51.58
C ALA A 215 17.56 67.40 50.27
N LYS A 216 18.77 67.98 50.27
CA LYS A 216 19.68 67.94 49.11
C LYS A 216 20.18 66.51 48.84
N GLU A 217 20.55 65.79 49.91
CA GLU A 217 20.97 64.39 49.82
C GLU A 217 19.84 63.49 49.28
N LYS A 218 18.60 63.71 49.72
CA LYS A 218 17.41 63.03 49.16
C LYS A 218 17.23 63.36 47.68
N GLN A 219 17.35 64.63 47.28
CA GLN A 219 17.23 65.03 45.87
C GLN A 219 18.33 64.44 44.98
N ALA A 220 19.54 64.23 45.53
CA ALA A 220 20.63 63.55 44.81
C ALA A 220 20.33 62.04 44.65
N ALA A 221 19.91 61.37 45.72
CA ALA A 221 19.54 59.94 45.67
C ALA A 221 18.36 59.68 44.73
N GLU A 222 17.35 60.55 44.71
CA GLU A 222 16.20 60.46 43.78
C GLU A 222 16.62 60.57 42.30
N LYS A 223 17.60 61.43 41.99
CA LYS A 223 18.15 61.52 40.62
C LYS A 223 18.96 60.28 40.25
N GLU A 224 19.76 59.74 41.17
CA GLU A 224 20.51 58.51 40.92
C GLU A 224 19.56 57.31 40.73
N ARG A 225 18.45 57.27 41.49
CA ARG A 225 17.38 56.27 41.35
C ARG A 225 16.73 56.33 39.97
N GLN A 226 16.42 57.53 39.47
CA GLN A 226 15.85 57.73 38.14
C GLN A 226 16.80 57.29 37.01
N GLU A 227 18.10 57.50 37.16
CA GLU A 227 19.10 57.01 36.18
C GLU A 227 19.30 55.48 36.29
N ALA A 228 19.28 54.90 37.49
CA ALA A 228 19.33 53.46 37.68
C ALA A 228 18.11 52.74 37.07
N GLU A 229 16.91 53.31 37.22
CA GLU A 229 15.67 52.84 36.58
C GLU A 229 15.78 52.93 35.03
N ARG A 230 16.32 54.03 34.50
CA ARG A 230 16.55 54.20 33.05
C ARG A 230 17.56 53.18 32.50
N LEU A 231 18.62 52.89 33.25
CA LEU A 231 19.63 51.90 32.88
C LEU A 231 19.09 50.46 32.98
N LYS A 232 18.24 50.17 33.97
CA LYS A 232 17.49 48.91 34.06
C LYS A 232 16.63 48.68 32.81
N GLN A 233 15.79 49.65 32.43
CA GLN A 233 14.95 49.54 31.23
C GLN A 233 15.79 49.33 29.96
N ALA A 234 16.94 50.01 29.83
CA ALA A 234 17.90 49.79 28.75
C ALA A 234 18.64 48.43 28.81
N ALA A 235 18.60 47.72 29.95
CA ALA A 235 19.06 46.32 30.07
C ALA A 235 17.92 45.33 29.75
N GLU A 236 16.67 45.62 30.13
CA GLU A 236 15.49 44.81 29.78
C GLU A 236 15.29 44.76 28.25
N GLN A 237 15.48 45.89 27.56
CA GLN A 237 15.48 45.93 26.09
C GLN A 237 16.62 45.09 25.51
N ARG A 238 17.87 45.24 25.98
CA ARG A 238 19.01 44.44 25.50
C ARG A 238 18.83 42.94 25.74
N LEU A 239 18.20 42.54 26.84
CA LEU A 239 17.86 41.14 27.11
C LEU A 239 16.88 40.62 26.05
N THR A 240 15.84 41.40 25.75
CA THR A 240 14.84 41.07 24.70
C THR A 240 15.50 40.91 23.32
N GLU A 241 16.38 41.85 22.95
CA GLU A 241 17.16 41.79 21.69
C GLU A 241 18.10 40.56 21.64
N ALA A 242 18.77 40.22 22.74
CA ALA A 242 19.66 39.06 22.83
C ALA A 242 18.89 37.74 22.75
N LEU A 243 17.72 37.64 23.40
CA LEU A 243 16.86 36.46 23.36
C LEU A 243 16.31 36.20 21.95
N ASN A 244 15.79 37.25 21.30
CA ASN A 244 15.31 37.15 19.92
C ASN A 244 16.44 36.72 18.98
N LYS A 245 17.63 37.33 19.09
CA LYS A 245 18.77 37.00 18.22
C LYS A 245 19.23 35.53 18.30
N GLU A 246 19.20 34.90 19.48
CA GLU A 246 19.55 33.47 19.59
C GLU A 246 18.39 32.56 19.13
N ASN A 247 17.13 32.98 19.31
CA ASN A 247 15.97 32.31 18.72
C ASN A 247 16.01 32.35 17.18
N ASP A 248 16.25 33.50 16.55
CA ASP A 248 16.46 33.65 15.10
C ASP A 248 17.49 32.65 14.56
N LYS A 249 18.61 32.52 15.29
CA LYS A 249 19.71 31.63 14.92
C LYS A 249 19.31 30.16 15.07
N ALA A 250 18.72 29.77 16.21
CA ALA A 250 18.22 28.42 16.43
C ALA A 250 17.13 28.03 15.42
N TYR A 251 16.25 28.96 15.05
CA TYR A 251 15.23 28.80 14.03
C TYR A 251 15.84 28.54 12.65
N ARG A 252 16.80 29.36 12.20
CA ARG A 252 17.50 29.15 10.91
C ARG A 252 18.31 27.85 10.89
N GLU A 253 18.91 27.46 12.02
CA GLU A 253 19.56 26.16 12.17
C GLU A 253 18.57 24.98 12.10
N LEU A 254 17.29 25.18 12.47
CA LEU A 254 16.23 24.18 12.36
C LEU A 254 15.65 24.13 10.94
N GLU A 255 15.31 25.29 10.34
CA GLU A 255 14.85 25.43 8.96
C GLU A 255 15.84 24.77 7.98
N ALA A 256 17.15 25.00 8.16
CA ALA A 256 18.19 24.36 7.35
C ALA A 256 18.25 22.83 7.52
N LYS A 257 17.98 22.31 8.74
CA LYS A 257 17.94 20.85 9.00
C LYS A 257 16.68 20.22 8.42
N GLN A 258 15.52 20.86 8.55
CA GLN A 258 14.25 20.43 7.96
C GLN A 258 14.35 20.41 6.44
N ALA A 259 14.89 21.46 5.80
CA ALA A 259 15.15 21.48 4.37
C ALA A 259 16.08 20.33 3.93
N ALA A 260 17.16 20.07 4.67
CA ALA A 260 18.08 18.97 4.38
C ALA A 260 17.45 17.57 4.61
N ALA A 261 16.49 17.43 5.51
CA ALA A 261 15.72 16.20 5.70
C ALA A 261 14.68 16.02 4.58
N ALA A 262 13.95 17.07 4.20
CA ALA A 262 12.98 17.05 3.10
C ALA A 262 13.64 16.68 1.76
N VAL A 263 14.86 17.16 1.48
CA VAL A 263 15.63 16.73 0.30
C VAL A 263 15.91 15.22 0.33
N LYS A 264 16.30 14.65 1.48
CA LYS A 264 16.53 13.20 1.61
C LYS A 264 15.27 12.37 1.44
N VAL A 265 14.12 12.87 1.91
CA VAL A 265 12.81 12.23 1.68
C VAL A 265 12.50 12.21 0.18
N ALA A 266 12.71 13.33 -0.53
CA ALA A 266 12.51 13.40 -1.98
C ALA A 266 13.48 12.49 -2.76
N GLU A 267 14.76 12.42 -2.38
CA GLU A 267 15.75 11.50 -2.96
C GLU A 267 15.36 10.03 -2.74
N ALA A 268 14.92 9.66 -1.53
CA ALA A 268 14.48 8.31 -1.20
C ALA A 268 13.20 7.92 -1.95
N GLN A 269 12.25 8.85 -2.08
CA GLN A 269 11.01 8.68 -2.84
C GLN A 269 11.31 8.46 -4.33
N ALA A 270 12.12 9.33 -4.95
CA ALA A 270 12.49 9.20 -6.36
C ALA A 270 13.20 7.87 -6.68
N ASN A 271 14.03 7.36 -5.75
CA ASN A 271 14.64 6.04 -5.87
C ASN A 271 13.60 4.90 -5.77
N TYR A 272 12.63 5.00 -4.87
CA TYR A 272 11.53 4.04 -4.76
C TYR A 272 10.64 4.02 -6.01
N ASP A 273 10.30 5.19 -6.56
CA ASP A 273 9.47 5.32 -7.78
C ASP A 273 10.23 4.80 -9.02
N GLY A 274 11.53 5.07 -9.11
CA GLY A 274 12.40 4.56 -10.17
C GLY A 274 12.58 3.03 -10.13
N LEU A 275 12.61 2.42 -8.94
CA LEU A 275 12.62 0.96 -8.78
C LEU A 275 11.24 0.33 -9.06
N THR A 276 10.16 1.00 -8.66
CA THR A 276 8.78 0.56 -8.98
C THR A 276 8.54 0.59 -10.50
N THR A 277 9.09 1.58 -11.20
CA THR A 277 9.07 1.65 -12.67
C THR A 277 9.85 0.50 -13.32
N GLN A 278 11.01 0.12 -12.75
CA GLN A 278 11.78 -1.04 -13.20
C GLN A 278 11.05 -2.37 -12.96
N LEU A 279 10.26 -2.48 -11.88
CA LEU A 279 9.45 -3.69 -11.61
C LEU A 279 8.43 -3.95 -12.72
N ILE A 280 7.74 -2.91 -13.19
CA ILE A 280 6.79 -3.01 -14.32
C ILE A 280 7.50 -3.50 -15.59
N GLY A 281 8.68 -2.95 -15.89
CA GLY A 281 9.48 -3.33 -17.05
C GLY A 281 9.95 -4.80 -17.01
N VAL A 282 10.39 -5.29 -15.84
CA VAL A 282 10.81 -6.69 -15.71
C VAL A 282 9.60 -7.65 -15.64
N GLU A 283 8.43 -7.22 -15.16
CA GLU A 283 7.19 -8.01 -15.22
C GLU A 283 6.72 -8.25 -16.66
N GLN A 284 6.81 -7.23 -17.52
CA GLN A 284 6.62 -7.41 -18.96
C GLN A 284 7.65 -8.39 -19.54
N LYS A 285 8.94 -8.22 -19.22
CA LYS A 285 10.05 -9.08 -19.69
C LYS A 285 9.87 -10.55 -19.28
N VAL A 286 9.40 -10.82 -18.05
CA VAL A 286 9.06 -12.18 -17.58
C VAL A 286 7.90 -12.76 -18.39
N THR A 287 6.87 -11.96 -18.64
CA THR A 287 5.69 -12.38 -19.43
C THR A 287 6.06 -12.73 -20.87
N GLU A 288 6.87 -11.91 -21.53
CA GLU A 288 7.39 -12.14 -22.88
C GLU A 288 8.28 -13.40 -22.95
N ALA A 289 9.18 -13.57 -21.98
CA ALA A 289 10.04 -14.75 -21.91
C ALA A 289 9.25 -16.05 -21.63
N GLN A 290 8.19 -15.98 -20.82
CA GLN A 290 7.29 -17.11 -20.55
C GLN A 290 6.53 -17.53 -21.83
N ALA A 291 6.02 -16.56 -22.59
CA ALA A 291 5.37 -16.82 -23.87
C ALA A 291 6.34 -17.45 -24.88
N ALA A 292 7.59 -16.97 -24.94
CA ALA A 292 8.64 -17.55 -25.77
C ALA A 292 8.97 -19.00 -25.37
N GLN A 293 9.03 -19.30 -24.05
CA GLN A 293 9.25 -20.66 -23.56
C GLN A 293 8.10 -21.61 -23.94
N GLN A 294 6.84 -21.17 -23.84
CA GLN A 294 5.67 -21.95 -24.24
C GLN A 294 5.63 -22.20 -25.77
N ALA A 295 5.98 -21.20 -26.57
CA ALA A 295 6.10 -21.35 -28.02
C ALA A 295 7.20 -22.37 -28.40
N ALA A 296 8.37 -22.28 -27.76
CA ALA A 296 9.46 -23.23 -27.98
C ALA A 296 9.11 -24.66 -27.51
N GLN A 297 8.41 -24.80 -26.38
CA GLN A 297 7.90 -26.08 -25.88
C GLN A 297 6.92 -26.74 -26.88
N THR A 298 6.08 -25.93 -27.51
CA THR A 298 5.12 -26.37 -28.53
C THR A 298 5.81 -26.80 -29.83
N ALA A 299 6.83 -26.05 -30.26
CA ALA A 299 7.66 -26.42 -31.41
C ALA A 299 8.42 -27.73 -31.17
N LEU A 300 8.96 -27.94 -29.96
CA LEU A 300 9.61 -29.19 -29.56
C LEU A 300 8.64 -30.38 -29.58
N SER A 301 7.42 -30.22 -29.06
CA SER A 301 6.38 -31.27 -29.13
C SER A 301 5.98 -31.61 -30.58
N THR A 302 5.90 -30.60 -31.44
CA THR A 302 5.61 -30.77 -32.88
C THR A 302 6.74 -31.51 -33.59
N ALA A 303 8.00 -31.17 -33.30
CA ALA A 303 9.17 -31.88 -33.83
C ALA A 303 9.21 -33.33 -33.33
N GLN A 304 8.91 -33.58 -32.05
CA GLN A 304 8.86 -34.93 -31.49
C GLN A 304 7.75 -35.80 -32.13
N THR A 305 6.59 -35.20 -32.42
CA THR A 305 5.52 -35.88 -33.18
C THR A 305 5.99 -36.20 -34.61
N THR A 306 6.74 -35.29 -35.23
CA THR A 306 7.26 -35.44 -36.60
C THR A 306 8.30 -36.56 -36.70
N ILE A 307 9.25 -36.66 -35.76
CA ILE A 307 10.25 -37.74 -35.77
C ILE A 307 9.62 -39.11 -35.46
N ASN A 308 8.61 -39.17 -34.60
CA ASN A 308 7.86 -40.40 -34.33
C ASN A 308 7.19 -40.93 -35.62
N ALA A 309 6.53 -40.05 -36.38
CA ALA A 309 5.90 -40.40 -37.66
C ALA A 309 6.93 -40.78 -38.74
N ALA A 310 8.06 -40.07 -38.84
CA ALA A 310 9.13 -40.40 -39.77
C ALA A 310 9.77 -41.76 -39.46
N SER A 311 9.96 -42.08 -38.17
CA SER A 311 10.48 -43.37 -37.71
C SER A 311 9.55 -44.53 -38.09
N LEU A 312 8.23 -44.37 -37.88
CA LEU A 312 7.23 -45.37 -38.26
C LEU A 312 7.20 -45.59 -39.77
N ASN A 313 7.26 -44.53 -40.57
CA ASN A 313 7.30 -44.64 -42.03
C ASN A 313 8.57 -45.35 -42.53
N GLN A 314 9.73 -45.06 -41.93
CA GLN A 314 11.00 -45.69 -42.24
C GLN A 314 11.02 -47.18 -41.88
N ALA A 315 10.45 -47.56 -40.72
CA ALA A 315 10.27 -48.95 -40.33
C ALA A 315 9.30 -49.71 -41.28
N ASN A 316 8.17 -49.09 -41.63
CA ASN A 316 7.20 -49.67 -42.57
C ASN A 316 7.78 -49.88 -43.97
N ALA A 317 8.62 -48.95 -44.45
CA ALA A 317 9.32 -49.11 -45.73
C ALA A 317 10.41 -50.20 -45.67
N GLN A 318 11.14 -50.31 -44.54
CA GLN A 318 12.09 -51.39 -44.32
C GLN A 318 11.40 -52.76 -44.33
N GLN A 319 10.20 -52.87 -43.74
CA GLN A 319 9.43 -54.11 -43.78
C GLN A 319 8.99 -54.46 -45.21
N ARG A 320 8.49 -53.50 -46.01
CA ARG A 320 8.17 -53.73 -47.43
C ARG A 320 9.38 -54.25 -48.23
N VAL A 321 10.58 -53.71 -47.99
CA VAL A 321 11.81 -54.21 -48.60
C VAL A 321 12.09 -55.66 -48.21
N ASN A 322 11.90 -56.02 -46.93
CA ASN A 322 12.08 -57.38 -46.44
C ASN A 322 11.07 -58.36 -47.10
N ASP A 323 9.78 -57.99 -47.11
CA ASP A 323 8.69 -58.83 -47.59
C ASP A 323 8.82 -59.14 -49.09
N VAL A 324 9.08 -58.13 -49.92
CA VAL A 324 9.26 -58.31 -51.37
C VAL A 324 10.54 -59.10 -51.66
N SER A 325 11.63 -58.86 -50.91
CA SER A 325 12.87 -59.64 -51.06
C SER A 325 12.67 -61.12 -50.68
N ALA A 326 11.82 -61.43 -49.70
CA ALA A 326 11.46 -62.80 -49.34
C ALA A 326 10.61 -63.48 -50.44
N GLN A 327 9.65 -62.76 -51.02
CA GLN A 327 8.83 -63.26 -52.13
C GLN A 327 9.68 -63.58 -53.38
N ILE A 328 10.63 -62.70 -53.73
CA ILE A 328 11.61 -62.94 -54.80
C ILE A 328 12.42 -64.20 -54.51
N SER A 329 12.94 -64.34 -53.29
CA SER A 329 13.76 -65.49 -52.89
C SER A 329 13.00 -66.82 -52.98
N ALA A 330 11.70 -66.83 -52.66
CA ALA A 330 10.84 -68.01 -52.75
C ALA A 330 10.58 -68.43 -54.21
N LEU A 331 10.30 -67.46 -55.10
CA LEU A 331 9.99 -67.71 -56.51
C LEU A 331 11.25 -68.05 -57.34
N GLN A 332 12.42 -67.51 -56.99
CA GLN A 332 13.69 -67.83 -57.68
C GLN A 332 14.02 -69.33 -57.63
N GLY A 333 13.64 -70.04 -56.57
CA GLY A 333 13.82 -71.50 -56.47
C GLY A 333 12.92 -72.33 -57.39
N GLN A 334 11.92 -71.71 -58.03
CA GLN A 334 10.91 -72.39 -58.86
C GLN A 334 10.95 -72.00 -60.35
N ALA A 335 11.67 -70.92 -60.70
CA ALA A 335 11.49 -70.23 -61.98
C ALA A 335 11.82 -71.05 -63.23
N GLY A 336 12.99 -71.71 -63.28
CA GLY A 336 13.43 -72.46 -64.46
C GLY A 336 13.29 -71.65 -65.77
N ASP A 337 12.73 -72.29 -66.79
CA ASP A 337 12.35 -71.67 -68.08
C ASP A 337 10.87 -71.21 -68.11
N ASP A 338 10.15 -71.14 -66.98
CA ASP A 338 8.74 -70.72 -66.95
C ASP A 338 8.61 -69.19 -67.12
N THR A 339 8.05 -68.78 -68.25
CA THR A 339 7.91 -67.37 -68.63
C THR A 339 6.90 -66.60 -67.77
N ASN A 340 5.96 -67.25 -67.08
CA ASN A 340 5.05 -66.58 -66.15
C ASN A 340 5.75 -66.27 -64.83
N ILE A 341 6.54 -67.23 -64.31
CA ILE A 341 7.32 -67.02 -63.08
C ILE A 341 8.41 -65.96 -63.32
N GLN A 342 9.06 -65.96 -64.49
CA GLN A 342 10.01 -64.90 -64.86
C GLN A 342 9.33 -63.51 -64.92
N ALA A 343 8.12 -63.39 -65.47
CA ALA A 343 7.38 -62.13 -65.48
C ALA A 343 6.97 -61.65 -64.07
N GLN A 344 6.57 -62.56 -63.17
CA GLN A 344 6.32 -62.22 -61.77
C GLN A 344 7.59 -61.76 -61.04
N LEU A 345 8.73 -62.41 -61.29
CA LEU A 345 10.02 -62.01 -60.72
C LEU A 345 10.46 -60.61 -61.21
N GLU A 346 10.22 -60.27 -62.47
CA GLU A 346 10.50 -58.92 -62.99
C GLU A 346 9.58 -57.87 -62.33
N GLN A 347 8.28 -58.16 -62.17
CA GLN A 347 7.34 -57.28 -61.46
C GLN A 347 7.74 -57.07 -59.99
N LEU A 348 8.09 -58.15 -59.27
CA LEU A 348 8.57 -58.06 -57.88
C LEU A 348 9.91 -57.31 -57.79
N THR A 349 10.80 -57.45 -58.76
CA THR A 349 12.07 -56.69 -58.81
C THR A 349 11.81 -55.18 -58.95
N GLN A 350 10.81 -54.78 -59.74
CA GLN A 350 10.38 -53.37 -59.81
C GLN A 350 9.76 -52.89 -58.49
N GLN A 351 8.97 -53.72 -57.81
CA GLN A 351 8.41 -53.40 -56.49
C GLN A 351 9.52 -53.27 -55.42
N LEU A 352 10.55 -54.12 -55.46
CA LEU A 352 11.70 -54.03 -54.55
C LEU A 352 12.47 -52.72 -54.76
N ALA A 353 12.71 -52.32 -56.02
CA ALA A 353 13.35 -51.05 -56.34
C ALA A 353 12.51 -49.85 -55.86
N ALA A 354 11.19 -49.91 -56.00
CA ALA A 354 10.29 -48.89 -55.46
C ALA A 354 10.36 -48.81 -53.92
N ALA A 355 10.27 -49.94 -53.21
CA ALA A 355 10.37 -49.99 -51.76
C ALA A 355 11.74 -49.52 -51.23
N GLN A 356 12.83 -49.79 -51.95
CA GLN A 356 14.16 -49.25 -51.64
C GLN A 356 14.24 -47.72 -51.85
N GLY A 357 13.57 -47.18 -52.86
CA GLY A 357 13.41 -45.73 -53.07
C GLY A 357 12.59 -45.06 -51.96
N GLU A 358 11.50 -45.69 -51.52
CA GLU A 358 10.73 -45.25 -50.36
C GLU A 358 11.56 -45.27 -49.07
N LEU A 359 12.25 -46.37 -48.78
CA LEU A 359 13.13 -46.50 -47.61
C LEU A 359 14.22 -45.42 -47.58
N THR A 360 14.83 -45.12 -48.72
CA THR A 360 15.81 -44.03 -48.87
C THR A 360 15.17 -42.67 -48.59
N THR A 361 13.95 -42.43 -49.10
CA THR A 361 13.19 -41.19 -48.91
C THR A 361 12.80 -40.98 -47.45
N TYR A 362 12.28 -42.00 -46.77
CA TYR A 362 11.91 -41.93 -45.35
C TYR A 362 13.14 -41.87 -44.43
N GLY A 363 14.27 -42.48 -44.81
CA GLY A 363 15.55 -42.28 -44.11
C GLY A 363 16.00 -40.81 -44.13
N ALA A 364 15.87 -40.12 -45.27
CA ALA A 364 16.16 -38.69 -45.36
C ALA A 364 15.17 -37.83 -44.55
N GLN A 365 13.87 -38.17 -44.55
CA GLN A 365 12.87 -37.49 -43.72
C GLN A 365 13.14 -37.68 -42.21
N LEU A 366 13.55 -38.88 -41.79
CA LEU A 366 13.91 -39.17 -40.40
C LEU A 366 15.12 -38.35 -39.94
N ALA A 367 16.16 -38.24 -40.78
CA ALA A 367 17.33 -37.39 -40.49
C ALA A 367 16.95 -35.90 -40.36
N ALA A 368 16.08 -35.40 -41.25
CA ALA A 368 15.57 -34.02 -41.17
C ALA A 368 14.71 -33.79 -39.91
N ALA A 369 13.88 -34.77 -39.52
CA ALA A 369 13.06 -34.70 -38.33
C ALA A 369 13.89 -34.73 -37.03
N GLN A 370 14.97 -35.51 -36.96
CA GLN A 370 15.93 -35.46 -35.86
C GLN A 370 16.55 -34.07 -35.73
N GLN A 371 17.04 -33.49 -36.84
CA GLN A 371 17.63 -32.15 -36.81
C GLN A 371 16.60 -31.06 -36.42
N ALA A 372 15.31 -31.26 -36.74
CA ALA A 372 14.23 -30.39 -36.26
C ALA A 372 14.02 -30.48 -34.74
N VAL A 373 14.09 -31.69 -34.15
CA VAL A 373 14.05 -31.89 -32.69
C VAL A 373 15.25 -31.21 -32.02
N ASP A 374 16.47 -31.43 -32.53
CA ASP A 374 17.70 -30.87 -31.97
C ASP A 374 17.64 -29.33 -31.95
N ASN A 375 17.20 -28.71 -33.04
CA ASN A 375 17.01 -27.26 -33.17
C ASN A 375 15.91 -26.73 -32.23
N ALA A 376 14.78 -27.44 -32.11
CA ALA A 376 13.69 -27.05 -31.23
C ALA A 376 14.10 -27.14 -29.74
N GLN A 377 14.87 -28.18 -29.37
CA GLN A 377 15.39 -28.34 -28.01
C GLN A 377 16.40 -27.23 -27.66
N ALA A 378 17.31 -26.88 -28.59
CA ALA A 378 18.23 -25.75 -28.39
C ALA A 378 17.48 -24.41 -28.23
N THR A 379 16.40 -24.22 -28.98
CA THR A 379 15.51 -23.05 -28.88
C THR A 379 14.80 -23.01 -27.51
N TYR A 380 14.25 -24.13 -27.05
CA TYR A 380 13.63 -24.26 -25.73
C TYR A 380 14.59 -23.92 -24.60
N ASN A 381 15.79 -24.51 -24.60
CA ASN A 381 16.81 -24.27 -23.57
C ASN A 381 17.21 -22.78 -23.50
N THR A 382 17.22 -22.10 -24.65
CA THR A 382 17.52 -20.65 -24.75
C THR A 382 16.38 -19.80 -24.17
N ALA A 383 15.12 -20.16 -24.45
CA ALA A 383 13.95 -19.48 -23.89
C ALA A 383 13.82 -19.70 -22.38
N GLU A 384 14.05 -20.92 -21.89
CA GLU A 384 14.10 -21.26 -20.46
C GLU A 384 15.18 -20.45 -19.73
N ALA A 385 16.40 -20.38 -20.26
CA ALA A 385 17.47 -19.57 -19.68
C ALA A 385 17.10 -18.07 -19.63
N THR A 386 16.41 -17.57 -20.65
CA THR A 386 15.93 -16.17 -20.73
C THR A 386 14.85 -15.90 -19.67
N PHE A 387 13.88 -16.79 -19.52
CA PHE A 387 12.83 -16.70 -18.49
C PHE A 387 13.41 -16.74 -17.08
N ASN A 388 14.30 -17.70 -16.79
CA ASN A 388 14.96 -17.81 -15.49
C ASN A 388 15.80 -16.56 -15.15
N SER A 389 16.43 -15.93 -16.15
CA SER A 389 17.15 -14.67 -15.97
C SER A 389 16.22 -13.51 -15.60
N ALA A 390 15.09 -13.36 -16.30
CA ALA A 390 14.11 -12.31 -16.03
C ALA A 390 13.43 -12.48 -14.65
N VAL A 391 13.18 -13.72 -14.22
CA VAL A 391 12.65 -14.02 -12.87
C VAL A 391 13.68 -13.67 -11.77
N ALA A 392 14.97 -13.93 -11.99
CA ALA A 392 16.03 -13.54 -11.06
C ALA A 392 16.20 -12.02 -10.96
N GLU A 393 16.09 -11.31 -12.08
CA GLU A 393 16.10 -9.84 -12.17
C GLU A 393 14.92 -9.22 -11.42
N LYS A 394 13.71 -9.80 -11.56
CA LYS A 394 12.52 -9.41 -10.78
C LYS A 394 12.76 -9.51 -9.28
N ALA A 395 13.23 -10.66 -8.79
CA ALA A 395 13.50 -10.88 -7.37
C ALA A 395 14.56 -9.91 -6.80
N SER A 396 15.53 -9.51 -7.64
CA SER A 396 16.53 -8.49 -7.27
C SER A 396 15.90 -7.10 -7.14
N ILE A 397 14.99 -6.71 -8.05
CA ILE A 397 14.29 -5.42 -8.01
C ILE A 397 13.31 -5.38 -6.83
N GLU A 398 12.54 -6.44 -6.57
CA GLU A 398 11.67 -6.57 -5.38
C GLU A 398 12.46 -6.39 -4.07
N THR A 399 13.65 -7.00 -3.98
CA THR A 399 14.54 -6.84 -2.83
C THR A 399 15.04 -5.39 -2.68
N ALA A 400 15.36 -4.72 -3.77
CA ALA A 400 15.77 -3.30 -3.76
C ALA A 400 14.62 -2.36 -3.37
N ILE A 401 13.38 -2.64 -3.81
CA ILE A 401 12.18 -1.88 -3.43
C ILE A 401 11.97 -1.90 -1.91
N VAL A 402 12.10 -3.07 -1.26
CA VAL A 402 12.00 -3.19 0.20
C VAL A 402 13.11 -2.38 0.90
N GLN A 403 14.33 -2.32 0.35
CA GLN A 403 15.40 -1.49 0.90
C GLN A 403 15.12 0.02 0.72
N ALA A 404 14.54 0.42 -0.42
CA ALA A 404 14.12 1.79 -0.67
C ALA A 404 12.99 2.24 0.27
N GLN A 405 11.98 1.38 0.52
CA GLN A 405 10.91 1.63 1.49
C GLN A 405 11.44 1.87 2.91
N ASN A 406 12.37 1.03 3.38
CA ASN A 406 13.02 1.21 4.68
C ASN A 406 13.85 2.51 4.74
N THR A 407 14.46 2.91 3.63
CA THR A 407 15.24 4.16 3.52
C THR A 407 14.34 5.39 3.55
N LEU A 408 13.21 5.34 2.85
CA LEU A 408 12.18 6.39 2.85
C LEU A 408 11.57 6.57 4.24
N ALA A 409 11.15 5.49 4.89
CA ALA A 409 10.62 5.52 6.26
C ALA A 409 11.63 6.09 7.26
N ALA A 410 12.91 5.74 7.16
CA ALA A 410 13.97 6.31 7.98
C ALA A 410 14.21 7.81 7.71
N ALA A 411 14.07 8.26 6.45
CA ALA A 411 14.16 9.68 6.11
C ALA A 411 12.94 10.48 6.63
N GLN A 412 11.75 9.89 6.59
CA GLN A 412 10.52 10.46 7.15
C GLN A 412 10.59 10.58 8.68
N GLN A 413 11.04 9.53 9.39
CA GLN A 413 11.24 9.60 10.84
C GLN A 413 12.21 10.72 11.24
N VAL A 414 13.29 10.94 10.46
CA VAL A 414 14.24 12.05 10.69
C VAL A 414 13.64 13.43 10.42
N LEU A 415 12.54 13.53 9.67
CA LEU A 415 11.77 14.77 9.47
C LEU A 415 10.73 14.99 10.59
N GLU A 416 10.23 13.93 11.22
CA GLU A 416 9.33 13.97 12.38
C GLU A 416 10.08 14.22 13.70
N ASP A 417 11.26 13.62 13.88
CA ASP A 417 12.11 13.67 15.08
C ASP A 417 12.87 15.02 15.24
N PHE A 418 12.18 16.16 15.05
CA PHE A 418 12.73 17.52 15.21
C PHE A 418 12.25 18.29 16.47
N PRO A 419 12.45 17.80 17.71
CA PRO A 419 12.38 18.63 18.91
C PRO A 419 13.73 19.28 19.22
N ASN A 420 13.73 20.56 19.60
CA ASN A 420 14.87 21.19 20.27
C ASN A 420 14.38 22.36 21.15
N PRO A 421 14.62 22.37 22.47
CA PRO A 421 14.18 23.46 23.34
C PRO A 421 14.96 24.76 23.03
N SER A 422 14.31 25.92 23.14
CA SER A 422 15.03 27.20 23.01
C SER A 422 16.07 27.34 24.13
N THR A 423 17.32 27.53 23.71
CA THR A 423 18.45 27.80 24.61
C THR A 423 18.70 29.29 24.84
N ALA A 424 17.89 30.18 24.26
CA ALA A 424 18.09 31.63 24.31
C ALA A 424 18.20 32.16 25.75
N ALA A 425 17.31 31.71 26.64
CA ALA A 425 17.27 32.09 28.06
C ALA A 425 18.49 31.62 28.87
N ILE A 426 19.26 30.64 28.37
CA ILE A 426 20.50 30.13 28.98
C ILE A 426 21.76 30.50 28.19
N SER A 427 21.66 31.41 27.21
CA SER A 427 22.82 31.97 26.52
C SER A 427 23.69 32.82 27.45
N GLU A 428 25.00 32.86 27.22
CA GLU A 428 25.93 33.60 28.09
C GLU A 428 25.66 35.11 28.12
N GLU A 429 25.18 35.68 27.01
CA GLU A 429 24.81 37.10 26.95
C GLU A 429 23.49 37.37 27.71
N ALA A 430 22.49 36.48 27.61
CA ALA A 430 21.27 36.60 28.42
C ALA A 430 21.56 36.50 29.94
N LYS A 431 22.38 35.52 30.37
CA LYS A 431 22.84 35.40 31.77
C LYS A 431 23.55 36.66 32.26
N LYS A 432 24.43 37.23 31.42
CA LYS A 432 25.18 38.45 31.71
C LYS A 432 24.26 39.66 31.87
N ILE A 433 23.24 39.81 31.03
CA ILE A 433 22.26 40.91 31.15
C ILE A 433 21.31 40.69 32.34
N GLN A 434 20.89 39.45 32.62
CA GLN A 434 20.13 39.11 33.84
C GLN A 434 20.90 39.46 35.12
N ALA A 435 22.22 39.21 35.15
CA ALA A 435 23.09 39.64 36.25
C ALA A 435 23.28 41.16 36.34
N GLU A 436 23.18 41.89 35.22
CA GLU A 436 23.16 43.35 35.19
C GLU A 436 21.83 43.90 35.77
N LEU A 437 20.69 43.31 35.40
CA LEU A 437 19.37 43.64 35.93
C LEU A 437 19.29 43.44 37.45
N ALA A 438 19.77 42.32 37.97
CA ALA A 438 19.82 42.06 39.40
C ALA A 438 20.69 43.07 40.18
N GLN A 439 21.72 43.64 39.54
CA GLN A 439 22.52 44.74 40.11
C GLN A 439 21.75 46.07 40.12
N TYR A 440 21.00 46.39 39.07
CA TYR A 440 20.14 47.59 39.06
C TYR A 440 19.01 47.48 40.10
N ASP A 441 18.32 46.33 40.22
CA ASP A 441 17.30 46.12 41.26
C ASP A 441 17.87 46.25 42.66
N SER A 442 19.09 45.72 42.89
CA SER A 442 19.81 45.90 44.16
C SER A 442 20.17 47.37 44.41
N ARG A 443 20.57 48.13 43.37
CA ARG A 443 20.90 49.56 43.48
C ARG A 443 19.67 50.42 43.75
N ILE A 444 18.57 50.16 43.05
CA ILE A 444 17.27 50.83 43.25
C ILE A 444 16.78 50.56 44.67
N THR A 445 16.79 49.30 45.13
CA THR A 445 16.41 48.93 46.50
C THR A 445 17.25 49.66 47.56
N ALA A 446 18.57 49.76 47.37
CA ALA A 446 19.45 50.49 48.28
C ALA A 446 19.18 52.02 48.28
N LEU A 447 18.89 52.59 47.10
CA LEU A 447 18.51 54.00 46.96
C LEU A 447 17.14 54.29 47.57
N ASP A 448 16.16 53.39 47.42
CA ASP A 448 14.86 53.48 48.09
C ASP A 448 14.99 53.40 49.62
N GLN A 449 15.86 52.52 50.15
CA GLN A 449 16.17 52.52 51.58
C GLN A 449 16.84 53.83 52.03
N GLN A 450 17.77 54.39 51.23
CA GLN A 450 18.40 55.67 51.52
C GLN A 450 17.40 56.84 51.48
N ILE A 451 16.51 56.88 50.49
CA ILE A 451 15.45 57.89 50.32
C ILE A 451 14.43 57.79 51.46
N ASN A 452 14.05 56.59 51.88
CA ASN A 452 13.17 56.37 53.04
C ASN A 452 13.86 56.78 54.35
N ASN A 453 15.12 56.42 54.57
CA ASN A 453 15.89 56.85 55.75
C ASN A 453 16.06 58.38 55.80
N LEU A 454 16.35 59.03 54.67
CA LEU A 454 16.41 60.49 54.58
C LEU A 454 15.03 61.14 54.75
N SER A 455 13.95 60.51 54.26
CA SER A 455 12.58 60.98 54.49
C SER A 455 12.18 60.88 55.96
N ASN A 456 12.51 59.78 56.63
CA ASN A 456 12.31 59.58 58.06
C ASN A 456 13.17 60.54 58.89
N LYS A 457 14.40 60.85 58.46
CA LYS A 457 15.24 61.88 59.08
C LYS A 457 14.65 63.27 58.90
N ILE A 458 14.21 63.64 57.69
CA ILE A 458 13.52 64.91 57.42
C ILE A 458 12.24 65.01 58.23
N GLN A 459 11.47 63.93 58.37
CA GLN A 459 10.26 63.91 59.18
C GLN A 459 10.58 64.02 60.67
N THR A 460 11.56 63.28 61.19
CA THR A 460 12.03 63.42 62.59
C THR A 460 12.55 64.84 62.87
N LEU A 461 13.17 65.51 61.90
CA LEU A 461 13.59 66.90 62.01
C LEU A 461 12.40 67.86 61.91
N ASN A 462 11.42 67.63 61.04
CA ASN A 462 10.15 68.37 61.01
C ASN A 462 9.41 68.24 62.35
N ASP A 463 9.31 67.03 62.89
CA ASP A 463 8.65 66.71 64.15
C ASP A 463 9.43 67.27 65.34
N ARG A 464 10.77 67.30 65.30
CA ARG A 464 11.60 67.98 66.31
C ARG A 464 11.48 69.50 66.21
N ILE A 465 11.37 70.08 65.01
CA ILE A 465 11.10 71.51 64.82
C ILE A 465 9.69 71.85 65.34
N ALA A 466 8.68 71.05 64.98
CA ALA A 466 7.31 71.18 65.45
C ALA A 466 7.18 70.93 66.96
N LEU A 467 7.99 70.04 67.54
CA LEU A 467 8.08 69.82 68.99
C LEU A 467 8.80 70.98 69.69
N LEU A 468 9.85 71.54 69.10
CA LEU A 468 10.50 72.75 69.63
C LEU A 468 9.55 73.94 69.55
N ASP A 469 8.76 74.06 68.49
CA ASP A 469 7.66 75.03 68.40
C ASP A 469 6.57 74.71 69.44
N GLN A 470 6.18 73.44 69.63
CA GLN A 470 5.32 72.98 70.73
C GLN A 470 6.02 72.93 72.11
N ILE A 471 7.23 73.46 72.27
CA ILE A 471 7.88 73.73 73.57
C ILE A 471 8.03 75.25 73.76
N ILE A 472 8.10 75.99 72.66
CA ILE A 472 7.74 77.40 72.58
C ILE A 472 6.20 77.57 72.79
N GLU A 473 5.37 76.49 72.72
CA GLU A 473 3.88 76.48 72.80
C GLU A 473 3.06 75.38 73.63
N GLY A 474 3.25 74.01 73.57
CA GLY A 474 2.22 72.90 73.76
C GLY A 474 2.51 71.47 74.46
N VAL A 475 1.74 70.35 74.18
CA VAL A 475 1.60 69.04 74.98
C VAL A 475 1.20 67.70 74.21
N ILE A 476 1.42 66.42 74.70
CA ILE A 476 1.55 65.11 73.88
C ILE A 476 1.09 63.61 74.44
N THR A 477 0.83 62.46 73.61
CA THR A 477 0.38 60.92 73.88
C THR A 477 0.45 59.63 72.78
N GLU A 478 -0.12 58.32 72.89
CA GLU A 478 0.16 56.86 72.21
C GLU A 478 -0.99 55.62 72.17
N ALA A 479 -1.15 54.25 71.71
CA ALA A 479 -0.89 53.03 70.68
C ALA A 479 -1.72 51.57 70.91
N ASN A 480 -1.84 50.24 70.34
CA ASN A 480 -1.48 49.15 69.21
C ASN A 480 -2.29 47.65 69.14
N THR A 481 -2.17 46.56 68.18
CA THR A 481 -2.94 45.14 67.95
C THR A 481 -2.45 43.83 66.98
N VAL A 482 -3.01 42.50 66.89
CA VAL A 482 -2.69 41.17 65.98
C VAL A 482 -3.72 39.84 65.87
N GLU A 483 -3.82 38.49 65.33
CA GLU A 483 -3.14 37.17 64.65
C GLU A 483 -3.97 35.92 63.81
N THR A 484 -3.61 34.53 63.63
CA THR A 484 -3.93 33.29 62.59
C THR A 484 -4.62 31.80 62.95
N LYS A 485 -4.76 30.46 62.36
CA LYS A 485 -4.43 29.37 61.21
C LYS A 485 -5.25 27.89 61.05
N GLY A 486 -5.09 26.85 60.07
CA GLY A 486 -5.79 25.38 59.86
C GLY A 486 -5.26 24.07 58.92
N GLN A 487 -5.92 22.80 58.65
CA GLN A 487 -5.51 21.37 57.95
C GLN A 487 -6.61 20.14 57.57
N GLU A 488 -6.68 18.79 57.02
CA GLU A 488 -6.05 17.47 56.26
C GLU A 488 -7.07 16.14 55.89
N ALA A 489 -7.09 14.80 55.31
CA ALA A 489 -6.41 13.54 54.52
C ALA A 489 -7.28 12.15 53.97
N GLY A 490 -6.83 10.92 53.31
CA GLY A 490 -7.61 9.59 52.72
C GLY A 490 -7.02 8.10 52.09
N ASP A 491 -7.75 6.96 51.55
CA ASP A 491 -7.37 5.41 51.08
C ASP A 491 -8.41 4.35 50.20
N SER A 492 -8.51 3.00 49.63
CA SER A 492 -7.88 1.54 49.20
C SER A 492 -8.66 0.34 48.25
N ALA A 493 -8.24 -0.98 47.79
CA ALA A 493 -8.91 -2.14 46.83
C ALA A 493 -8.50 -3.80 46.58
N ALA A 494 -9.10 -4.81 45.70
CA ALA A 494 -8.89 -6.41 45.37
C ALA A 494 -9.55 -7.26 44.03
N ASP A 495 -9.66 -8.61 43.46
CA ASP A 495 -9.38 -10.23 43.47
C ASP A 495 -9.65 -11.32 42.13
N THR A 496 -9.77 -12.77 42.08
CA THR A 496 -9.64 -13.97 40.94
C THR A 496 -10.48 -15.46 40.87
N GLU A 497 -10.51 -16.74 40.14
CA GLU A 497 -10.12 -17.80 38.94
C GLU A 497 -10.97 -19.29 38.74
N ASN A 498 -11.01 -20.56 38.00
CA ASN A 498 -10.55 -21.65 36.85
C ASN A 498 -11.49 -23.05 36.51
N HIS A 499 -11.51 -24.35 35.80
CA HIS A 499 -10.85 -25.49 34.83
C HIS A 499 -11.67 -26.85 34.13
N ILE A 500 -11.17 -28.01 33.37
CA ILE A 500 -11.84 -29.14 32.34
C ILE A 500 -11.41 -30.80 32.03
N GLY A 501 -12.01 -31.81 31.15
CA GLY A 501 -11.70 -33.41 30.79
C GLY A 501 -12.26 -34.43 29.50
N LYS A 502 -12.02 -35.86 29.21
CA LYS A 502 -12.32 -36.89 27.93
C LYS A 502 -12.41 -38.63 27.85
N ALA A 503 -12.56 -39.52 26.69
CA ALA A 503 -12.86 -41.13 26.46
C ALA A 503 -12.53 -42.17 25.11
N SER A 504 -12.92 -43.57 24.83
CA SER A 504 -12.56 -44.70 23.67
C SER A 504 -13.37 -46.14 23.17
N ASP A 505 -12.85 -47.34 22.49
CA ASP A 505 -13.37 -48.38 21.30
C ASP A 505 -13.16 -50.08 21.07
N THR A 506 -13.56 -51.00 19.99
CA THR A 506 -13.44 -52.65 19.71
C THR A 506 -13.88 -53.61 18.32
N ALA A 507 -13.52 -54.97 17.90
CA ALA A 507 -14.03 -56.03 16.71
C ALA A 507 -13.49 -57.65 16.31
N GLU A 508 -14.08 -58.72 15.49
CA GLU A 508 -13.56 -60.15 14.80
C GLU A 508 -14.44 -61.39 13.93
N GLU A 509 -13.99 -62.56 13.14
CA GLU A 509 -14.72 -63.91 12.44
C GLU A 509 -14.06 -65.15 11.39
N VAL A 510 -14.62 -66.44 10.92
CA VAL A 510 -14.09 -67.68 9.93
C VAL A 510 -14.90 -69.09 9.28
N GLU A 511 -14.48 -70.07 8.25
CA GLU A 511 -15.16 -71.45 7.60
C GLU A 511 -14.49 -72.64 6.51
N ASN A 512 -15.00 -73.96 6.12
CA ASN A 512 -15.03 -74.96 4.80
C ASN A 512 -14.72 -76.65 4.48
N ASN A 513 -14.99 -77.46 3.29
CA ASN A 513 -14.86 -79.08 2.94
C ASN A 513 -14.93 -79.97 1.45
N LEU A 514 -14.87 -81.41 1.19
CA LEU A 514 -14.67 -82.36 -0.18
C LEU A 514 -15.08 -84.01 -0.53
N PRO A 515 -14.90 -84.78 -1.77
CA PRO A 515 -15.34 -86.24 -2.41
C PRO A 515 -14.37 -87.37 -3.26
N HIS A 516 -14.46 -88.53 -4.16
CA HIS A 516 -15.27 -89.69 -5.00
C HIS A 516 -14.49 -90.95 -5.88
N ILE A 517 -15.01 -92.16 -6.56
CA ILE A 517 -14.53 -93.23 -7.73
C ILE A 517 -15.10 -94.80 -8.14
N PRO A 518 -14.79 -95.61 -9.33
CA PRO A 518 -15.35 -96.99 -10.00
C PRO A 518 -14.53 -98.27 -10.82
N VAL A 519 -15.09 -99.33 -11.65
CA VAL A 519 -14.54 -100.74 -12.32
C VAL A 519 -15.14 -101.42 -13.74
N ASN A 520 -15.06 -102.64 -14.55
CA ASN A 520 -14.57 -104.18 -14.81
C ASN A 520 -14.74 -104.99 -16.30
N VAL A 521 -14.28 -106.31 -16.75
CA VAL A 521 -14.39 -107.16 -18.15
C VAL A 521 -14.04 -108.80 -18.43
N ASP A 522 -14.22 -109.58 -19.64
CA ASP A 522 -14.00 -111.14 -20.06
C ASP A 522 -13.85 -111.80 -21.63
N LYS A 523 -13.60 -113.17 -22.05
CA LYS A 523 -13.45 -113.91 -23.48
C LYS A 523 -13.41 -115.57 -23.81
N PHE A 524 -13.45 -116.20 -25.11
CA PHE A 524 -13.56 -117.72 -25.62
C PHE A 524 -12.70 -118.49 -26.86
N VAL A 525 -12.98 -119.75 -27.48
CA VAL A 525 -12.13 -120.75 -28.43
C VAL A 525 -12.76 -121.82 -29.58
N THR A 526 -12.03 -122.82 -30.32
CA THR A 526 -12.30 -123.57 -31.72
C THR A 526 -11.74 -125.05 -32.31
N ILE A 527 -12.26 -125.86 -33.40
CA ILE A 527 -11.74 -127.12 -34.30
C ILE A 527 -12.48 -127.74 -35.70
N MET A 528 -12.10 -128.88 -36.50
CA MET A 528 -12.05 -129.22 -38.09
C MET A 528 -12.90 -130.21 -39.12
N VAL A 529 -13.27 -129.85 -40.44
CA VAL A 529 -13.63 -130.54 -41.85
C VAL A 529 -13.59 -129.72 -43.30
N ASP A 530 -14.54 -129.68 -44.34
CA ASP A 530 -14.48 -129.11 -45.84
C ASP A 530 -15.72 -128.34 -46.63
N GLU A 531 -15.60 -127.53 -47.78
CA GLU A 531 -16.66 -126.66 -48.53
C GLU A 531 -17.61 -127.29 -49.60
N GLU A 532 -17.11 -127.86 -50.72
CA GLU A 532 -17.99 -128.54 -51.70
C GLU A 532 -18.41 -129.94 -51.19
N GLY A 533 -17.96 -130.29 -49.98
CA GLY A 533 -18.22 -131.55 -49.27
C GLY A 533 -17.18 -132.64 -49.59
N ASN A 534 -16.06 -132.30 -50.21
CA ASN A 534 -15.04 -133.24 -50.66
C ASN A 534 -13.94 -133.36 -49.60
N THR A 535 -13.53 -134.57 -49.22
CA THR A 535 -12.46 -134.71 -48.21
C THR A 535 -11.09 -134.38 -48.80
N ILE A 536 -10.63 -133.13 -48.66
CA ILE A 536 -9.27 -132.73 -49.06
C ILE A 536 -8.21 -133.33 -48.12
N THR A 537 -7.13 -133.84 -48.70
CA THR A 537 -6.01 -134.51 -47.98
C THR A 537 -4.72 -133.70 -47.98
N ASP A 538 -4.76 -132.48 -48.51
CA ASP A 538 -3.70 -131.48 -48.54
C ASP A 538 -4.37 -130.10 -48.36
N THR A 539 -3.67 -129.17 -47.72
CA THR A 539 -4.15 -127.81 -47.40
C THR A 539 -3.34 -126.72 -48.13
N ALA A 540 -2.44 -127.11 -49.04
CA ALA A 540 -1.65 -126.16 -49.83
C ALA A 540 -2.56 -125.28 -50.74
N GLY A 541 -2.71 -124.00 -50.37
CA GLY A 541 -3.56 -123.04 -51.08
C GLY A 541 -5.04 -123.03 -50.65
N TYR A 542 -5.38 -123.70 -49.56
CA TYR A 542 -6.72 -123.77 -48.97
C TYR A 542 -6.69 -123.43 -47.48
N VAL A 543 -7.65 -122.64 -47.00
CA VAL A 543 -7.78 -122.20 -45.57
C VAL A 543 -9.25 -122.27 -45.12
N LYS A 544 -9.53 -122.05 -43.84
CA LYS A 544 -10.29 -122.98 -43.03
C LYS A 544 -11.70 -122.49 -42.58
N VAL A 545 -12.51 -122.02 -43.54
CA VAL A 545 -13.86 -121.39 -43.46
C VAL A 545 -14.73 -121.73 -42.24
N THR A 546 -15.45 -122.87 -42.28
CA THR A 546 -16.70 -123.05 -41.52
C THR A 546 -16.61 -124.21 -40.55
N GLU A 547 -16.25 -123.80 -39.36
CA GLU A 547 -16.24 -124.53 -38.13
C GLU A 547 -17.66 -124.83 -37.60
N SER A 548 -18.16 -126.04 -37.90
CA SER A 548 -19.50 -126.55 -37.58
C SER A 548 -19.75 -126.62 -36.07
N GLN A 549 -20.84 -126.00 -35.62
CA GLN A 549 -21.10 -125.62 -34.22
C GLN A 549 -20.65 -126.61 -33.13
N PRO A 550 -20.01 -126.11 -32.05
CA PRO A 550 -19.33 -126.98 -31.12
C PRO A 550 -20.22 -127.52 -29.98
N VAL A 551 -19.90 -128.69 -29.41
CA VAL A 551 -20.73 -129.37 -28.37
C VAL A 551 -20.36 -128.92 -26.94
N LYS A 552 -21.35 -128.57 -26.09
CA LYS A 552 -21.26 -127.61 -24.95
C LYS A 552 -20.91 -128.14 -23.54
N SER A 553 -20.22 -127.29 -22.74
CA SER A 553 -20.19 -127.29 -21.25
C SER A 553 -20.08 -125.85 -20.64
N VAL A 554 -20.40 -125.66 -19.35
CA VAL A 554 -20.53 -124.33 -18.65
C VAL A 554 -20.05 -124.40 -17.19
N GLU A 555 -19.49 -123.31 -16.62
CA GLU A 555 -19.16 -123.19 -15.18
C GLU A 555 -19.39 -121.75 -14.62
N THR A 556 -19.38 -121.56 -13.29
CA THR A 556 -19.83 -120.30 -12.62
C THR A 556 -19.10 -120.05 -11.30
N LEU A 557 -18.83 -118.77 -10.97
CA LEU A 557 -18.08 -118.35 -9.76
C LEU A 557 -18.94 -117.48 -8.80
N ALA A 558 -18.44 -117.31 -7.58
CA ALA A 558 -19.23 -116.87 -6.42
C ALA A 558 -19.30 -115.34 -6.17
N ASN A 559 -18.73 -114.51 -7.05
CA ASN A 559 -18.60 -113.06 -6.84
C ASN A 559 -19.35 -112.19 -7.88
N GLY A 560 -20.07 -112.79 -8.83
CA GLY A 560 -20.94 -112.06 -9.77
C GLY A 560 -21.23 -112.82 -11.07
N ASP A 561 -20.16 -113.24 -11.76
CA ASP A 561 -20.17 -113.50 -13.23
C ASP A 561 -19.53 -114.86 -13.65
N THR A 562 -19.59 -115.22 -14.94
CA THR A 562 -19.58 -116.64 -15.45
C THR A 562 -18.78 -116.92 -16.74
N VAL A 563 -18.41 -118.19 -17.06
CA VAL A 563 -17.61 -118.61 -18.26
C VAL A 563 -18.11 -119.95 -18.91
N THR A 564 -17.76 -120.30 -20.18
CA THR A 564 -18.32 -121.43 -20.98
C THR A 564 -17.40 -121.97 -22.11
N THR A 565 -17.48 -123.27 -22.51
CA THR A 565 -16.63 -123.92 -23.57
C THR A 565 -17.36 -124.99 -24.42
N TYR A 566 -16.86 -125.35 -25.62
CA TYR A 566 -17.48 -126.30 -26.58
C TYR A 566 -16.44 -127.04 -27.54
N THR A 567 -16.81 -128.07 -28.35
CA THR A 567 -15.95 -128.76 -29.41
C THR A 567 -16.52 -128.94 -30.87
N THR A 568 -15.78 -128.58 -31.95
CA THR A 568 -16.26 -128.17 -33.33
C THR A 568 -15.77 -128.95 -34.61
N THR A 569 -16.23 -128.59 -35.84
CA THR A 569 -15.80 -129.16 -37.16
C THR A 569 -15.59 -128.14 -38.35
N GLU A 570 -14.40 -127.56 -38.58
CA GLU A 570 -13.98 -126.63 -39.70
C GLU A 570 -14.35 -127.04 -41.14
N THR A 571 -14.05 -126.20 -42.13
CA THR A 571 -14.30 -126.42 -43.56
C THR A 571 -13.17 -125.74 -44.32
N TYR A 572 -12.91 -126.01 -45.61
CA TYR A 572 -11.82 -125.37 -46.35
C TYR A 572 -12.29 -124.71 -47.67
N HIS A 573 -11.78 -123.50 -47.92
CA HIS A 573 -12.04 -122.60 -49.05
C HIS A 573 -10.73 -122.31 -49.79
N LYS A 574 -10.83 -121.74 -50.99
CA LYS A 574 -9.70 -121.47 -51.87
C LYS A 574 -9.44 -119.96 -51.99
N ILE A 575 -8.28 -119.54 -51.49
CA ILE A 575 -7.88 -118.13 -51.27
C ILE A 575 -8.15 -117.20 -52.46
N VAL A 576 -8.84 -116.09 -52.20
CA VAL A 576 -9.04 -114.91 -53.06
C VAL A 576 -8.56 -113.65 -52.32
N ASN A 577 -7.81 -112.78 -52.99
CA ASN A 577 -7.29 -111.56 -52.36
C ASN A 577 -8.06 -110.32 -52.84
N THR A 578 -8.44 -109.44 -51.91
CA THR A 578 -9.20 -108.20 -52.19
C THR A 578 -8.55 -107.01 -51.48
N GLU A 579 -8.36 -105.90 -52.18
CA GLU A 579 -7.84 -104.66 -51.59
C GLU A 579 -8.98 -103.67 -51.27
N LYS A 580 -8.84 -102.94 -50.17
CA LYS A 580 -9.76 -101.86 -49.77
C LYS A 580 -9.00 -100.71 -49.11
N GLU A 581 -9.46 -99.49 -49.37
CA GLU A 581 -8.96 -98.28 -48.72
C GLU A 581 -9.93 -97.84 -47.62
N VAL A 582 -9.39 -97.40 -46.47
CA VAL A 582 -10.17 -96.94 -45.31
C VAL A 582 -9.56 -95.65 -44.78
N ILE A 583 -10.25 -94.53 -45.00
CA ILE A 583 -9.88 -93.23 -44.45
C ILE A 583 -10.53 -93.08 -43.07
N ILE A 584 -9.72 -92.87 -42.04
CA ILE A 584 -10.17 -92.58 -40.67
C ILE A 584 -9.84 -91.12 -40.37
N ASN A 585 -10.87 -90.29 -40.30
CA ASN A 585 -10.73 -88.92 -39.84
C ASN A 585 -10.69 -88.91 -38.31
N VAL A 586 -9.73 -88.21 -37.71
CA VAL A 586 -9.58 -88.10 -36.25
C VAL A 586 -9.32 -86.66 -35.82
N ASP A 587 -9.68 -86.32 -34.58
CA ASP A 587 -9.19 -85.11 -33.92
C ASP A 587 -7.74 -85.29 -33.41
N GLU A 588 -7.17 -84.22 -32.86
CA GLU A 588 -5.80 -84.21 -32.32
C GLU A 588 -5.59 -85.14 -31.11
N ALA A 589 -6.67 -85.55 -30.43
CA ALA A 589 -6.64 -86.50 -29.33
C ALA A 589 -6.84 -87.97 -29.81
N GLY A 590 -7.10 -88.18 -31.10
CA GLY A 590 -7.30 -89.49 -31.73
C GLY A 590 -8.75 -89.98 -31.75
N ASN A 591 -9.74 -89.15 -31.40
CA ASN A 591 -11.15 -89.55 -31.46
C ASN A 591 -11.66 -89.50 -32.91
N VAL A 592 -12.44 -90.50 -33.33
CA VAL A 592 -12.94 -90.61 -34.71
C VAL A 592 -14.02 -89.55 -35.02
N LEU A 593 -13.83 -88.81 -36.11
CA LEU A 593 -14.70 -87.71 -36.55
C LEU A 593 -15.69 -88.17 -37.63
N ASN A 594 -16.96 -88.29 -37.24
CA ASN A 594 -18.07 -88.62 -38.14
C ASN A 594 -18.65 -87.39 -38.88
N ASN A 595 -18.14 -86.18 -38.62
CA ASN A 595 -18.51 -84.94 -39.29
C ASN A 595 -17.29 -84.00 -39.30
N LEU A 596 -17.03 -83.35 -40.44
CA LEU A 596 -15.88 -82.45 -40.65
C LEU A 596 -16.27 -80.96 -40.66
N ALA A 597 -17.55 -80.63 -40.49
CA ALA A 597 -17.99 -79.24 -40.42
C ALA A 597 -17.42 -78.55 -39.16
N GLY A 598 -16.69 -77.45 -39.35
CA GLY A 598 -15.97 -76.75 -38.28
C GLY A 598 -14.60 -77.36 -37.91
N TYR A 599 -14.02 -78.16 -38.81
CA TYR A 599 -12.70 -78.78 -38.63
C TYR A 599 -11.77 -78.49 -39.81
N PHE A 600 -10.49 -78.23 -39.53
CA PHE A 600 -9.44 -77.92 -40.51
C PHE A 600 -8.44 -79.08 -40.62
N LYS A 601 -8.01 -79.44 -41.84
CA LYS A 601 -7.11 -80.58 -42.06
C LYS A 601 -5.65 -80.20 -41.74
N ILE A 602 -5.08 -80.76 -40.67
CA ILE A 602 -3.70 -80.48 -40.26
C ILE A 602 -2.71 -81.33 -41.06
N LYS A 603 -2.97 -82.63 -41.15
CA LYS A 603 -2.04 -83.63 -41.72
C LYS A 603 -2.77 -84.90 -42.13
N GLU A 604 -2.12 -85.64 -43.01
CA GLU A 604 -2.50 -86.98 -43.45
C GLU A 604 -1.35 -87.94 -43.13
N SER A 605 -1.64 -89.16 -42.68
CA SER A 605 -0.63 -90.19 -42.50
C SER A 605 -0.28 -90.84 -43.84
N GLU A 606 0.95 -91.35 -43.95
CA GLU A 606 1.24 -92.40 -44.94
C GLU A 606 0.24 -93.57 -44.77
N PRO A 607 -0.16 -94.28 -45.85
CA PRO A 607 -1.12 -95.37 -45.76
C PRO A 607 -0.57 -96.56 -44.96
N VAL A 608 -1.18 -96.84 -43.81
CA VAL A 608 -0.80 -97.98 -42.97
C VAL A 608 -1.44 -99.24 -43.53
N LYS A 609 -0.65 -100.08 -44.20
CA LYS A 609 -1.09 -101.37 -44.74
C LYS A 609 -1.32 -102.37 -43.61
N SER A 610 -2.59 -102.66 -43.33
CA SER A 610 -3.01 -103.85 -42.58
C SER A 610 -3.36 -104.97 -43.57
N VAL A 611 -3.03 -106.22 -43.24
CA VAL A 611 -3.49 -107.39 -43.98
C VAL A 611 -4.27 -108.25 -43.00
N GLU A 612 -5.59 -108.27 -43.15
CA GLU A 612 -6.47 -109.14 -42.39
C GLU A 612 -6.69 -110.42 -43.20
N GLU A 613 -6.23 -111.54 -42.66
CA GLU A 613 -6.40 -112.88 -43.25
C GLU A 613 -7.71 -113.46 -42.68
N LEU A 614 -8.74 -113.52 -43.53
CA LEU A 614 -10.06 -114.01 -43.13
C LEU A 614 -10.02 -115.52 -42.85
N ALA A 615 -11.02 -116.03 -42.12
CA ALA A 615 -11.07 -117.45 -41.74
C ALA A 615 -11.09 -118.42 -42.94
N ASN A 616 -11.47 -117.95 -44.14
CA ASN A 616 -11.42 -118.70 -45.39
C ASN A 616 -10.07 -118.62 -46.13
N GLY A 617 -9.12 -117.83 -45.62
CA GLY A 617 -7.79 -117.55 -46.17
C GLY A 617 -7.69 -116.35 -47.09
N ASP A 618 -8.81 -115.70 -47.39
CA ASP A 618 -8.81 -114.51 -48.22
C ASP A 618 -8.05 -113.39 -47.50
N THR A 619 -7.06 -112.79 -48.16
CA THR A 619 -6.41 -111.61 -47.59
C THR A 619 -7.16 -110.35 -48.00
N VAL A 620 -7.73 -109.67 -47.01
CA VAL A 620 -8.24 -108.30 -47.14
C VAL A 620 -7.09 -107.36 -46.81
N THR A 621 -6.41 -106.88 -47.83
CA THR A 621 -5.43 -105.80 -47.66
C THR A 621 -6.19 -104.49 -47.46
N THR A 622 -6.13 -103.96 -46.25
CA THR A 622 -6.69 -102.65 -45.90
C THR A 622 -5.58 -101.61 -45.82
N TYR A 623 -5.63 -100.60 -46.68
CA TYR A 623 -4.80 -99.40 -46.54
C TYR A 623 -5.53 -98.38 -45.67
N THR A 624 -5.06 -98.19 -44.45
CA THR A 624 -5.66 -97.24 -43.49
C THR A 624 -4.92 -95.91 -43.56
N ILE A 625 -5.61 -94.86 -44.02
CA ILE A 625 -5.10 -93.47 -44.02
C ILE A 625 -5.75 -92.75 -42.84
N THR A 626 -4.93 -92.20 -41.94
CA THR A 626 -5.43 -91.41 -40.81
C THR A 626 -5.27 -89.93 -41.12
N VAL A 627 -6.37 -89.20 -41.20
CA VAL A 627 -6.36 -87.75 -41.43
C VAL A 627 -6.66 -87.03 -40.12
N THR A 628 -5.70 -86.25 -39.62
CA THR A 628 -5.87 -85.48 -38.37
C THR A 628 -6.40 -84.10 -38.66
N TYR A 629 -7.49 -83.73 -37.98
CA TYR A 629 -8.14 -82.44 -38.10
C TYR A 629 -8.07 -81.64 -36.79
N HIS A 630 -7.84 -80.33 -36.90
CA HIS A 630 -8.02 -79.37 -35.82
C HIS A 630 -9.49 -78.98 -35.74
N LYS A 631 -10.02 -78.69 -34.56
CA LYS A 631 -11.36 -78.14 -34.41
C LYS A 631 -11.27 -76.62 -34.37
N ILE A 632 -11.84 -75.94 -35.37
CA ILE A 632 -11.71 -74.49 -35.53
C ILE A 632 -12.27 -73.76 -34.29
N VAL A 633 -11.40 -73.00 -33.63
CA VAL A 633 -11.72 -72.09 -32.53
C VAL A 633 -11.66 -70.65 -33.04
N ASN A 634 -12.74 -69.91 -32.78
CA ASN A 634 -12.78 -68.47 -33.02
C ASN A 634 -12.67 -67.76 -31.67
N THR A 635 -11.62 -66.97 -31.49
CA THR A 635 -11.36 -66.21 -30.25
C THR A 635 -11.58 -64.73 -30.52
N GLU A 636 -12.44 -64.08 -29.73
CA GLU A 636 -12.61 -62.63 -29.77
C GLU A 636 -11.81 -61.97 -28.62
N LYS A 637 -11.23 -60.80 -28.91
CA LYS A 637 -10.40 -60.03 -27.98
C LYS A 637 -10.71 -58.55 -28.10
N GLU A 638 -10.93 -57.89 -26.98
CA GLU A 638 -11.03 -56.43 -26.90
C GLU A 638 -9.69 -55.81 -26.48
N VAL A 639 -9.33 -54.69 -27.09
CA VAL A 639 -8.12 -53.92 -26.78
C VAL A 639 -8.47 -52.45 -26.71
N ILE A 640 -8.31 -51.84 -25.53
CA ILE A 640 -8.49 -50.39 -25.35
C ILE A 640 -7.11 -49.74 -25.35
N ILE A 641 -6.90 -48.76 -26.24
CA ILE A 641 -5.68 -47.96 -26.31
C ILE A 641 -6.02 -46.53 -25.87
N ASN A 642 -5.58 -46.17 -24.66
CA ASN A 642 -5.67 -44.79 -24.18
C ASN A 642 -4.51 -43.98 -24.76
N VAL A 643 -4.78 -42.83 -25.36
CA VAL A 643 -3.77 -41.91 -25.90
C VAL A 643 -4.04 -40.47 -25.48
N ASP A 644 -2.99 -39.63 -25.52
CA ASP A 644 -3.17 -38.18 -25.51
C ASP A 644 -3.60 -37.64 -26.89
N GLU A 645 -3.85 -36.34 -26.98
CA GLU A 645 -4.24 -35.66 -28.23
C GLU A 645 -3.17 -35.69 -29.33
N ALA A 646 -1.90 -35.97 -28.99
CA ALA A 646 -0.81 -36.17 -29.93
C ALA A 646 -0.62 -37.65 -30.33
N GLY A 647 -1.43 -38.56 -29.77
CA GLY A 647 -1.40 -39.99 -30.07
C GLY A 647 -0.43 -40.82 -29.22
N ASN A 648 0.20 -40.26 -28.18
CA ASN A 648 1.10 -41.00 -27.31
C ASN A 648 0.30 -41.89 -26.34
N VAL A 649 0.69 -43.15 -26.19
CA VAL A 649 -0.04 -44.12 -25.33
C VAL A 649 0.10 -43.79 -23.85
N LEU A 650 -1.03 -43.67 -23.15
CA LEU A 650 -1.13 -43.27 -21.75
C LEU A 650 -1.20 -44.49 -20.81
N GLY A 651 -0.10 -44.73 -20.08
CA GLY A 651 -0.05 -45.75 -19.02
C GLY A 651 -0.69 -45.32 -17.68
N ASN A 652 -1.12 -44.07 -17.54
CA ASN A 652 -1.81 -43.53 -16.37
C ASN A 652 -2.73 -42.38 -16.80
N LEU A 653 -3.95 -42.33 -16.23
CA LEU A 653 -4.99 -41.35 -16.55
C LEU A 653 -5.18 -40.28 -15.45
N ALA A 654 -4.37 -40.31 -14.38
CA ALA A 654 -4.44 -39.30 -13.32
C ALA A 654 -4.09 -37.89 -13.85
N GLY A 655 -5.03 -36.95 -13.73
CA GLY A 655 -4.89 -35.60 -14.27
C GLY A 655 -5.26 -35.46 -15.76
N TYR A 656 -5.91 -36.47 -16.34
CA TYR A 656 -6.39 -36.45 -17.72
C TYR A 656 -7.93 -36.52 -17.79
N PHE A 657 -8.52 -35.78 -18.74
CA PHE A 657 -9.95 -35.73 -19.03
C PHE A 657 -10.26 -36.46 -20.34
N LYS A 658 -11.34 -37.27 -20.40
CA LYS A 658 -11.70 -38.04 -21.60
C LYS A 658 -12.40 -37.13 -22.63
N ILE A 659 -11.75 -36.89 -23.77
CA ILE A 659 -12.27 -36.02 -24.84
C ILE A 659 -13.19 -36.79 -25.78
N LYS A 660 -12.75 -37.96 -26.26
CA LYS A 660 -13.52 -38.79 -27.18
C LYS A 660 -13.05 -40.25 -27.20
N GLU A 661 -13.87 -41.10 -27.77
CA GLU A 661 -13.67 -42.53 -27.95
C GLU A 661 -13.97 -42.86 -29.41
N SER A 662 -13.21 -43.77 -30.03
CA SER A 662 -13.47 -44.24 -31.38
C SER A 662 -14.52 -45.35 -31.37
N GLU A 663 -15.17 -45.56 -32.51
CA GLU A 663 -15.79 -46.86 -32.80
C GLU A 663 -14.71 -47.97 -32.77
N PRO A 664 -15.04 -49.22 -32.38
CA PRO A 664 -14.07 -50.31 -32.34
C PRO A 664 -13.62 -50.75 -33.73
N VAL A 665 -12.31 -50.73 -33.99
CA VAL A 665 -11.72 -51.20 -35.25
C VAL A 665 -11.50 -52.71 -35.17
N LYS A 666 -12.22 -53.49 -36.00
CA LYS A 666 -12.08 -54.95 -36.10
C LYS A 666 -10.91 -55.33 -37.00
N SER A 667 -9.97 -56.13 -36.49
CA SER A 667 -9.06 -56.96 -37.28
C SER A 667 -9.39 -58.45 -37.10
N VAL A 668 -9.01 -59.28 -38.07
CA VAL A 668 -9.11 -60.74 -37.99
C VAL A 668 -7.77 -61.32 -38.48
N GLU A 669 -7.19 -62.19 -37.66
CA GLU A 669 -6.01 -62.99 -37.98
C GLU A 669 -6.44 -64.46 -38.11
N GLU A 670 -6.04 -65.13 -39.19
CA GLU A 670 -6.31 -66.56 -39.42
C GLU A 670 -5.00 -67.33 -39.23
N LEU A 671 -5.03 -68.34 -38.36
CA LEU A 671 -3.87 -69.13 -37.95
C LEU A 671 -3.69 -70.37 -38.83
N SER A 672 -2.50 -70.95 -38.83
CA SER A 672 -2.14 -72.09 -39.70
C SER A 672 -2.86 -73.42 -39.37
N ASN A 673 -3.64 -73.46 -38.28
CA ASN A 673 -4.55 -74.54 -37.91
C ASN A 673 -6.03 -74.25 -38.28
N GLY A 674 -6.32 -73.12 -38.93
CA GLY A 674 -7.67 -72.70 -39.33
C GLY A 674 -8.46 -71.94 -38.25
N ASP A 675 -7.86 -71.67 -37.09
CA ASP A 675 -8.46 -70.81 -36.06
C ASP A 675 -8.48 -69.34 -36.48
N THR A 676 -9.39 -68.55 -35.91
CA THR A 676 -9.37 -67.09 -36.08
C THR A 676 -9.28 -66.34 -34.76
N VAL A 677 -8.46 -65.29 -34.75
CA VAL A 677 -8.39 -64.31 -33.65
C VAL A 677 -8.95 -62.99 -34.17
N THR A 678 -10.16 -62.66 -33.72
CA THR A 678 -10.77 -61.36 -33.98
C THR A 678 -10.39 -60.38 -32.87
N THR A 679 -9.72 -59.29 -33.21
CA THR A 679 -9.42 -58.21 -32.24
C THR A 679 -10.24 -56.96 -32.55
N TYR A 680 -10.99 -56.46 -31.57
CA TYR A 680 -11.66 -55.17 -31.62
C TYR A 680 -10.82 -54.15 -30.85
N THR A 681 -10.32 -53.11 -31.55
CA THR A 681 -9.44 -52.09 -30.96
C THR A 681 -10.18 -50.76 -30.83
N THR A 682 -10.34 -50.28 -29.60
CA THR A 682 -10.99 -49.00 -29.28
C THR A 682 -9.94 -48.00 -28.82
N THR A 683 -9.88 -46.83 -29.45
CA THR A 683 -8.93 -45.76 -29.10
C THR A 683 -9.65 -44.67 -28.33
N VAL A 684 -9.16 -44.36 -27.12
CA VAL A 684 -9.72 -43.31 -26.26
C VAL A 684 -8.72 -42.17 -26.14
N ILE A 685 -9.13 -40.97 -26.53
CA ILE A 685 -8.29 -39.76 -26.55
C ILE A 685 -8.58 -38.92 -25.31
N TYR A 686 -7.51 -38.55 -24.61
CA TYR A 686 -7.55 -37.78 -23.37
C TYR A 686 -6.77 -36.47 -23.48
N HIS A 687 -7.31 -35.40 -22.88
CA HIS A 687 -6.62 -34.13 -22.66
C HIS A 687 -5.95 -34.11 -21.30
N LYS A 688 -4.81 -33.41 -21.16
CA LYS A 688 -4.12 -33.26 -19.87
C LYS A 688 -4.51 -31.94 -19.21
N ILE A 689 -5.28 -32.01 -18.12
CA ILE A 689 -5.89 -30.85 -17.45
C ILE A 689 -4.84 -29.80 -17.06
N GLN A 690 -5.07 -28.58 -17.54
CA GLN A 690 -4.30 -27.37 -17.26
C GLN A 690 -5.13 -26.41 -16.40
N ASN A 691 -4.42 -25.59 -15.61
CA ASN A 691 -5.05 -24.58 -14.76
C ASN A 691 -4.35 -23.24 -15.03
N ILE A 692 -5.08 -22.31 -15.63
CA ILE A 692 -4.57 -21.00 -16.06
C ILE A 692 -5.06 -19.94 -15.06
N ASN A 693 -4.13 -19.18 -14.48
CA ASN A 693 -4.45 -18.02 -13.65
C ASN A 693 -4.43 -16.75 -14.50
N LYS A 694 -5.48 -15.94 -14.40
CA LYS A 694 -5.61 -14.62 -15.02
C LYS A 694 -5.83 -13.58 -13.93
N TYR A 695 -5.19 -12.43 -14.06
CA TYR A 695 -5.38 -11.28 -13.16
C TYR A 695 -6.01 -10.13 -13.95
N VAL A 696 -6.98 -9.44 -13.35
CA VAL A 696 -7.73 -8.35 -13.99
C VAL A 696 -7.92 -7.23 -12.97
N THR A 697 -7.47 -6.02 -13.30
CA THR A 697 -7.77 -4.81 -12.52
C THR A 697 -8.93 -4.06 -13.17
N LYS A 698 -9.92 -3.67 -12.38
CA LYS A 698 -11.09 -2.89 -12.80
C LYS A 698 -11.14 -1.59 -12.01
N ASN A 699 -10.94 -0.47 -12.69
CA ASN A 699 -11.04 0.86 -12.11
C ASN A 699 -12.50 1.34 -12.17
N VAL A 700 -13.04 1.82 -11.05
CA VAL A 700 -14.41 2.37 -10.97
C VAL A 700 -14.45 3.67 -10.18
N ASP A 701 -15.48 4.49 -10.42
CA ASP A 701 -15.84 5.58 -9.51
C ASP A 701 -16.61 5.06 -8.27
N GLU A 702 -16.89 5.96 -7.31
CA GLU A 702 -17.66 5.66 -6.09
C GLU A 702 -19.10 5.15 -6.36
N THR A 703 -19.62 5.30 -7.59
CA THR A 703 -20.92 4.74 -8.01
C THR A 703 -20.81 3.33 -8.62
N GLY A 704 -19.58 2.84 -8.82
CA GLY A 704 -19.29 1.54 -9.42
C GLY A 704 -19.21 1.54 -10.95
N LYS A 705 -19.26 2.71 -11.60
CA LYS A 705 -19.11 2.88 -13.05
C LYS A 705 -17.63 2.79 -13.42
N GLU A 706 -17.32 2.07 -14.50
CA GLU A 706 -15.94 1.90 -14.97
C GLU A 706 -15.29 3.20 -15.46
N LEU A 707 -14.00 3.37 -15.11
CA LEU A 707 -13.16 4.51 -15.47
C LEU A 707 -12.07 4.08 -16.45
N SER A 708 -12.12 4.61 -17.68
CA SER A 708 -11.08 4.44 -18.71
C SER A 708 -9.98 5.51 -18.63
N ASP A 709 -10.23 6.60 -17.89
CA ASP A 709 -9.30 7.69 -17.59
C ASP A 709 -9.39 7.97 -16.08
N LEU A 710 -8.26 8.26 -15.46
CA LEU A 710 -8.10 8.55 -14.02
C LEU A 710 -7.76 10.02 -13.76
N THR A 711 -7.70 10.85 -14.81
CA THR A 711 -7.42 12.28 -14.70
C THR A 711 -8.50 12.97 -13.86
N GLY A 712 -8.09 13.61 -12.76
CA GLY A 712 -9.01 14.23 -11.79
C GLY A 712 -9.69 13.24 -10.82
N TYR A 713 -9.10 12.05 -10.61
CA TYR A 713 -9.59 11.06 -9.64
C TYR A 713 -8.49 10.62 -8.64
N GLU A 714 -8.85 10.50 -7.36
CA GLU A 714 -8.00 9.96 -6.30
C GLU A 714 -8.37 8.51 -5.97
N LYS A 715 -7.41 7.66 -5.58
CA LYS A 715 -7.67 6.26 -5.19
C LYS A 715 -8.22 6.19 -3.76
N VAL A 716 -9.46 5.73 -3.60
CA VAL A 716 -10.14 5.60 -2.30
C VAL A 716 -9.86 4.24 -1.67
N SER A 717 -9.99 3.16 -2.44
CA SER A 717 -9.86 1.80 -1.91
C SER A 717 -9.53 0.78 -3.00
N GLU A 718 -9.09 -0.40 -2.58
CA GLU A 718 -8.78 -1.54 -3.43
C GLU A 718 -9.38 -2.79 -2.80
N SER A 719 -10.15 -3.56 -3.58
CA SER A 719 -10.77 -4.79 -3.10
C SER A 719 -9.71 -5.88 -2.92
N GLN A 720 -9.98 -6.84 -2.02
CA GLN A 720 -9.30 -8.13 -2.11
C GLN A 720 -9.65 -8.78 -3.47
N PRO A 721 -8.73 -9.53 -4.10
CA PRO A 721 -8.98 -10.12 -5.41
C PRO A 721 -10.12 -11.15 -5.37
N VAL A 722 -11.19 -10.90 -6.11
CA VAL A 722 -12.34 -11.80 -6.21
C VAL A 722 -11.99 -12.94 -7.17
N LYS A 723 -11.98 -14.18 -6.66
CA LYS A 723 -11.70 -15.38 -7.45
C LYS A 723 -12.97 -15.89 -8.14
N THR A 724 -12.96 -15.93 -9.46
CA THR A 724 -13.88 -16.76 -10.26
C THR A 724 -13.13 -17.94 -10.89
N ILE A 725 -13.85 -19.00 -11.22
CA ILE A 725 -13.30 -20.19 -11.90
C ILE A 725 -14.27 -20.55 -13.02
N GLU A 726 -13.75 -20.67 -14.23
CA GLU A 726 -14.44 -21.20 -15.41
C GLU A 726 -13.85 -22.57 -15.74
N GLU A 727 -14.69 -23.58 -15.95
CA GLU A 727 -14.30 -24.93 -16.35
C GLU A 727 -14.63 -25.14 -17.82
N LEU A 728 -13.64 -25.54 -18.62
CA LEU A 728 -13.73 -25.67 -20.07
C LEU A 728 -14.13 -27.11 -20.47
N ALA A 729 -14.63 -27.29 -21.69
CA ALA A 729 -15.13 -28.57 -22.19
C ALA A 729 -14.07 -29.69 -22.33
N ASN A 730 -12.79 -29.36 -22.16
CA ASN A 730 -11.65 -30.29 -22.10
C ASN A 730 -11.19 -30.60 -20.66
N GLY A 731 -11.88 -30.08 -19.63
CA GLY A 731 -11.55 -30.25 -18.21
C GLY A 731 -10.53 -29.24 -17.66
N ASP A 732 -10.05 -28.29 -18.47
CA ASP A 732 -9.19 -27.20 -18.00
C ASP A 732 -9.95 -26.22 -17.11
N THR A 733 -9.25 -25.52 -16.22
CA THR A 733 -9.83 -24.38 -15.50
C THR A 733 -9.11 -23.06 -15.77
N VAL A 734 -9.89 -22.01 -16.02
CA VAL A 734 -9.41 -20.62 -16.05
C VAL A 734 -9.86 -19.97 -14.75
N THR A 735 -8.90 -19.77 -13.84
CA THR A 735 -9.13 -19.01 -12.61
C THR A 735 -8.84 -17.54 -12.89
N THR A 736 -9.85 -16.67 -12.76
CA THR A 736 -9.65 -15.22 -12.84
C THR A 736 -9.69 -14.60 -11.44
N TYR A 737 -8.71 -13.76 -11.13
CA TYR A 737 -8.63 -12.92 -9.94
C TYR A 737 -8.91 -11.47 -10.36
N THR A 738 -10.08 -10.96 -9.97
CA THR A 738 -10.48 -9.58 -10.28
C THR A 738 -10.28 -8.68 -9.08
N THR A 739 -9.41 -7.68 -9.22
CA THR A 739 -9.21 -6.60 -8.24
C THR A 739 -9.98 -5.37 -8.70
N THR A 740 -10.90 -4.87 -7.88
CA THR A 740 -11.60 -3.60 -8.15
C THR A 740 -10.89 -2.48 -7.39
N ILE A 741 -10.49 -1.42 -8.08
CA ILE A 741 -9.96 -0.19 -7.46
C ILE A 741 -11.03 0.89 -7.59
N THR A 742 -11.48 1.41 -6.46
CA THR A 742 -12.48 2.48 -6.40
C THR A 742 -11.78 3.82 -6.25
N TYR A 743 -12.17 4.78 -7.09
CA TYR A 743 -11.66 6.13 -7.13
C TYR A 743 -12.76 7.15 -6.84
N LYS A 744 -12.40 8.26 -6.22
CA LYS A 744 -13.26 9.43 -5.97
C LYS A 744 -12.86 10.54 -6.91
N LYS A 745 -13.84 11.28 -7.44
CA LYS A 745 -13.53 12.44 -8.28
C LYS A 745 -13.02 13.57 -7.38
N ILE A 746 -11.90 14.19 -7.77
CA ILE A 746 -11.39 15.40 -7.13
C ILE A 746 -12.30 16.56 -7.56
N THR A 747 -12.98 17.18 -6.60
CA THR A 747 -13.92 18.27 -6.81
C THR A 747 -13.42 19.51 -6.08
N ASP A 748 -12.88 20.46 -6.82
CA ASP A 748 -12.57 21.81 -6.32
C ASP A 748 -13.83 22.68 -6.40
N PRO A 749 -14.38 23.17 -5.27
CA PRO A 749 -15.63 23.94 -5.26
C PRO A 749 -15.53 25.31 -5.94
N ILE A 750 -14.33 25.87 -6.10
CA ILE A 750 -14.13 27.15 -6.79
C ILE A 750 -14.15 26.91 -8.30
N ILE A 751 -13.49 25.85 -8.77
CA ILE A 751 -13.54 25.43 -10.18
C ILE A 751 -14.96 25.04 -10.60
N GLU A 752 -15.71 24.33 -9.76
CA GLU A 752 -17.11 23.94 -10.03
C GLU A 752 -18.06 25.15 -10.07
N ALA A 753 -17.73 26.25 -9.38
CA ALA A 753 -18.53 27.48 -9.39
C ALA A 753 -18.32 28.37 -10.62
N ILE A 754 -17.34 28.09 -11.50
CA ILE A 754 -17.07 28.90 -12.70
C ILE A 754 -18.18 28.66 -13.73
N LYS A 755 -18.98 29.70 -13.99
CA LYS A 755 -20.07 29.67 -14.98
C LYS A 755 -19.54 29.71 -16.41
N SER A 756 -20.22 29.01 -17.32
CA SER A 756 -19.94 29.08 -18.77
C SER A 756 -20.28 30.45 -19.34
N ALA A 757 -19.55 30.87 -20.38
CA ALA A 757 -19.92 32.00 -21.24
C ALA A 757 -21.35 31.87 -21.84
N ASN A 758 -21.92 30.67 -21.85
CA ASN A 758 -23.29 30.40 -22.29
C ASN A 758 -24.33 30.35 -21.16
N ASP A 759 -23.96 30.61 -19.91
CA ASP A 759 -24.90 30.71 -18.78
C ASP A 759 -25.80 31.94 -18.90
N ALA A 760 -27.06 31.82 -18.47
CA ALA A 760 -28.06 32.87 -18.65
C ALA A 760 -27.83 34.12 -17.77
N GLU A 761 -27.22 33.99 -16.59
CA GLU A 761 -26.84 35.14 -15.76
C GLU A 761 -25.59 35.81 -16.35
N ILE A 762 -24.66 35.02 -16.90
CA ILE A 762 -23.46 35.51 -17.60
C ILE A 762 -23.83 36.31 -18.87
N GLN A 763 -24.72 35.78 -19.72
CA GLN A 763 -25.20 36.47 -20.92
C GLN A 763 -26.00 37.74 -20.58
N ALA A 764 -26.85 37.70 -19.54
CA ALA A 764 -27.58 38.88 -19.08
C ALA A 764 -26.64 40.01 -18.61
N ILE A 765 -25.56 39.68 -17.89
CA ILE A 765 -24.56 40.67 -17.48
C ILE A 765 -23.72 41.18 -18.67
N GLN A 766 -23.43 40.33 -19.66
CA GLN A 766 -22.79 40.78 -20.90
C GLN A 766 -23.64 41.83 -21.63
N ASP A 767 -24.94 41.60 -21.81
CA ASP A 767 -25.85 42.57 -22.44
C ASP A 767 -26.04 43.86 -21.61
N HIS A 768 -26.08 43.73 -20.28
CA HIS A 768 -26.19 44.82 -19.32
C HIS A 768 -24.97 45.77 -19.38
N VAL A 769 -23.75 45.21 -19.44
CA VAL A 769 -22.50 45.98 -19.48
C VAL A 769 -22.17 46.48 -20.90
N ALA A 770 -22.13 45.59 -21.90
CA ALA A 770 -21.61 45.91 -23.23
C ALA A 770 -22.65 46.59 -24.15
N ASN A 771 -23.93 46.21 -24.05
CA ASN A 771 -24.98 46.72 -24.94
C ASN A 771 -25.85 47.81 -24.29
N SER A 772 -25.92 47.87 -22.96
CA SER A 772 -26.80 48.79 -22.21
C SER A 772 -26.05 49.88 -21.42
N ASP A 773 -24.71 49.90 -21.48
CA ASP A 773 -23.83 50.83 -20.73
C ASP A 773 -24.23 50.98 -19.24
N THR A 774 -24.63 49.88 -18.60
CA THR A 774 -25.13 49.89 -17.22
C THR A 774 -24.11 49.25 -16.27
N LYS A 775 -23.90 49.87 -15.11
CA LYS A 775 -22.97 49.38 -14.08
C LYS A 775 -23.41 48.06 -13.47
N VAL A 776 -22.43 47.24 -13.11
CA VAL A 776 -22.61 46.07 -12.24
C VAL A 776 -22.88 46.55 -10.81
N THR A 777 -23.84 45.95 -10.11
CA THR A 777 -24.11 46.20 -8.68
C THR A 777 -23.25 45.30 -7.79
N VAL A 778 -23.08 45.66 -6.52
CA VAL A 778 -22.39 44.83 -5.52
C VAL A 778 -23.00 43.43 -5.44
N GLU A 779 -24.34 43.33 -5.45
CA GLU A 779 -25.05 42.04 -5.38
C GLU A 779 -24.91 41.19 -6.65
N GLN A 780 -24.65 41.81 -7.80
CA GLN A 780 -24.31 41.10 -9.04
C GLN A 780 -22.85 40.61 -9.00
N ALA A 781 -21.93 41.42 -8.45
CA ALA A 781 -20.53 41.07 -8.30
C ALA A 781 -20.34 39.90 -7.29
N ASP A 782 -20.98 39.97 -6.11
CA ASP A 782 -20.91 38.93 -5.06
C ASP A 782 -21.36 37.53 -5.55
N LYS A 783 -22.17 37.45 -6.60
CA LYS A 783 -22.66 36.21 -7.24
C LYS A 783 -21.73 35.61 -8.29
N LEU A 784 -20.74 36.38 -8.74
CA LEU A 784 -19.97 36.13 -9.96
C LEU A 784 -18.46 36.17 -9.73
N VAL A 785 -17.99 36.94 -8.75
CA VAL A 785 -16.60 37.03 -8.33
C VAL A 785 -16.44 36.34 -6.99
N ASN A 786 -15.63 35.29 -6.94
CA ASN A 786 -15.20 34.71 -5.68
C ASN A 786 -14.11 35.61 -5.07
N VAL A 787 -14.45 36.27 -3.96
CA VAL A 787 -13.56 37.21 -3.25
C VAL A 787 -12.37 36.51 -2.63
N GLU A 788 -12.56 35.34 -2.01
CA GLU A 788 -11.45 34.59 -1.39
C GLU A 788 -10.49 34.03 -2.44
N PHE A 789 -11.01 33.57 -3.59
CA PHE A 789 -10.18 33.23 -4.74
C PHE A 789 -9.39 34.44 -5.26
N SER A 790 -10.04 35.62 -5.33
CA SER A 790 -9.38 36.86 -5.73
C SER A 790 -8.25 37.24 -4.76
N LYS A 791 -8.42 37.03 -3.44
CA LYS A 791 -7.36 37.22 -2.44
C LYS A 791 -6.19 36.26 -2.63
N GLU A 792 -6.43 34.99 -2.96
CA GLU A 792 -5.35 34.02 -3.18
C GLU A 792 -4.54 34.35 -4.45
N VAL A 793 -5.20 34.76 -5.54
CA VAL A 793 -4.51 35.39 -6.69
C VAL A 793 -3.72 36.61 -6.26
N ALA A 794 -4.30 37.47 -5.42
CA ALA A 794 -3.66 38.69 -4.97
C ALA A 794 -2.43 38.44 -4.08
N LYS A 795 -2.43 37.36 -3.29
CA LYS A 795 -1.31 36.90 -2.47
C LYS A 795 -0.16 36.38 -3.32
N HIS A 796 -0.44 35.62 -4.39
CA HIS A 796 0.57 35.25 -5.37
C HIS A 796 1.11 36.47 -6.14
N PHE A 797 0.25 37.41 -6.51
CA PHE A 797 0.62 38.63 -7.25
C PHE A 797 1.44 39.61 -6.39
N GLU A 798 1.08 39.81 -5.11
CA GLU A 798 1.83 40.62 -4.14
C GLU A 798 3.28 40.16 -4.05
N LYS A 799 3.51 38.86 -3.95
CA LYS A 799 4.87 38.30 -3.88
C LYS A 799 5.70 38.68 -5.10
N LEU A 800 5.17 38.48 -6.32
CA LEU A 800 5.88 38.80 -7.56
C LEU A 800 6.14 40.32 -7.69
N VAL A 801 5.14 41.14 -7.33
CA VAL A 801 5.23 42.62 -7.30
C VAL A 801 6.29 43.09 -6.30
N GLN A 802 6.32 42.52 -5.09
CA GLN A 802 7.31 42.89 -4.06
C GLN A 802 8.72 42.41 -4.39
N GLU A 803 8.89 41.28 -5.09
CA GLU A 803 10.17 40.81 -5.60
C GLU A 803 10.73 41.77 -6.68
N GLU A 804 9.88 42.31 -7.56
CA GLU A 804 10.24 43.38 -8.50
C GLU A 804 10.53 44.72 -7.79
N GLN A 805 9.69 45.13 -6.83
CA GLN A 805 9.90 46.37 -6.06
C GLN A 805 11.22 46.33 -5.27
N GLU A 806 11.54 45.23 -4.60
CA GLU A 806 12.80 45.05 -3.86
C GLU A 806 14.02 45.10 -4.78
N LYS A 807 13.93 44.45 -5.94
CA LYS A 807 14.96 44.44 -7.01
C LYS A 807 15.32 45.83 -7.54
N TYR A 808 14.40 46.80 -7.49
CA TYR A 808 14.64 48.18 -7.91
C TYR A 808 14.67 49.22 -6.76
N GLY A 809 14.49 48.79 -5.51
CA GLY A 809 14.52 49.67 -4.32
C GLY A 809 13.28 50.55 -4.15
N GLU A 810 12.14 50.12 -4.69
CA GLU A 810 10.86 50.84 -4.64
C GLU A 810 10.09 50.55 -3.35
N THR A 811 9.05 51.34 -3.07
CA THR A 811 8.18 51.10 -1.90
C THR A 811 7.37 49.83 -2.10
N LYS A 812 7.42 48.89 -1.15
CA LYS A 812 6.60 47.68 -1.21
C LYS A 812 5.12 47.99 -1.01
N VAL A 813 4.29 47.52 -1.93
CA VAL A 813 2.82 47.52 -1.83
C VAL A 813 2.36 46.18 -1.27
N SER A 814 1.32 46.17 -0.43
CA SER A 814 0.73 44.97 0.16
C SER A 814 -0.75 44.83 -0.15
N ASN A 815 -1.28 43.61 0.00
CA ASN A 815 -2.72 43.39 0.01
C ASN A 815 -3.38 44.17 1.16
N THR A 816 -4.48 44.86 0.85
CA THR A 816 -5.15 45.71 1.84
C THR A 816 -5.94 44.91 2.88
N LYS A 817 -6.11 45.49 4.08
CA LYS A 817 -7.02 44.93 5.11
C LYS A 817 -8.45 45.46 4.97
N ASP A 818 -8.71 46.33 4.00
CA ASP A 818 -10.04 46.81 3.67
C ASP A 818 -10.83 45.73 2.89
N GLU A 819 -11.46 44.82 3.60
CA GLU A 819 -12.34 43.75 3.05
C GLU A 819 -13.41 44.29 2.09
N ALA A 820 -13.91 45.52 2.31
CA ALA A 820 -14.86 46.15 1.41
C ALA A 820 -14.23 46.61 0.09
N ALA A 821 -12.91 46.82 0.03
CA ALA A 821 -12.22 47.18 -1.20
C ALA A 821 -12.21 46.03 -2.23
N TYR A 822 -11.99 44.78 -1.80
CA TYR A 822 -12.04 43.63 -2.70
C TYR A 822 -13.41 43.49 -3.38
N ARG A 823 -14.50 43.73 -2.65
CA ARG A 823 -15.87 43.71 -3.20
C ARG A 823 -16.20 44.94 -4.04
N GLU A 824 -15.67 46.13 -3.73
CA GLU A 824 -15.80 47.32 -4.60
C GLU A 824 -15.02 47.17 -5.92
N VAL A 825 -13.90 46.44 -5.93
CA VAL A 825 -13.14 46.09 -7.16
C VAL A 825 -13.77 44.91 -7.91
N ALA A 826 -14.57 44.06 -7.24
CA ALA A 826 -15.28 42.94 -7.86
C ALA A 826 -16.30 43.39 -8.93
N GLU A 827 -17.04 44.49 -8.71
CA GLU A 827 -17.87 45.12 -9.77
C GLU A 827 -17.05 45.34 -11.04
N ARG A 828 -15.79 45.77 -10.86
CA ARG A 828 -14.95 46.27 -11.93
C ARG A 828 -14.35 45.16 -12.78
N ALA A 829 -13.94 44.04 -12.17
CA ALA A 829 -13.50 42.86 -12.93
C ALA A 829 -14.62 42.31 -13.84
N VAL A 830 -15.88 42.38 -13.40
CA VAL A 830 -17.04 41.99 -14.21
C VAL A 830 -17.30 42.99 -15.35
N GLU A 831 -17.23 44.29 -15.09
CA GLU A 831 -17.32 45.32 -16.15
C GLU A 831 -16.22 45.13 -17.21
N VAL A 832 -14.97 44.95 -16.78
CA VAL A 832 -13.77 44.82 -17.62
C VAL A 832 -13.84 43.61 -18.57
N MET A 833 -14.55 42.53 -18.19
CA MET A 833 -14.72 41.33 -19.02
C MET A 833 -15.47 41.60 -20.34
N TYR A 834 -16.42 42.53 -20.31
CA TYR A 834 -17.33 42.83 -21.43
C TYR A 834 -17.14 44.22 -22.02
N ASN A 835 -16.60 45.17 -21.25
CA ASN A 835 -16.21 46.50 -21.71
C ASN A 835 -14.77 46.80 -21.24
N PHE A 836 -13.79 46.42 -22.07
CA PHE A 836 -12.36 46.62 -21.78
C PHE A 836 -11.95 48.09 -22.00
N SER A 837 -12.29 48.93 -21.02
CA SER A 837 -12.18 50.38 -21.06
C SER A 837 -12.01 50.92 -19.65
N HIS A 838 -11.08 51.86 -19.42
CA HIS A 838 -10.96 52.60 -18.15
C HIS A 838 -12.15 53.54 -17.87
N ASN A 839 -12.97 53.87 -18.88
CA ASN A 839 -14.27 54.50 -18.64
C ASN A 839 -15.25 53.43 -18.17
N ARG A 840 -15.73 53.53 -16.91
CA ARG A 840 -16.81 52.69 -16.37
C ARG A 840 -18.16 53.01 -17.07
N PRO A 841 -19.11 52.05 -17.10
CA PRO A 841 -20.45 52.29 -17.64
C PRO A 841 -21.19 53.42 -16.90
N THR A 842 -22.08 54.14 -17.59
CA THR A 842 -22.67 55.38 -17.06
C THR A 842 -24.08 55.25 -16.48
N ASN A 843 -24.85 54.23 -16.87
CA ASN A 843 -26.20 54.00 -16.35
C ASN A 843 -26.17 53.21 -15.04
N ASN A 844 -27.11 53.50 -14.14
CA ASN A 844 -27.33 52.73 -12.90
C ASN A 844 -28.73 52.09 -12.93
N VAL A 845 -28.82 50.83 -12.50
CA VAL A 845 -30.07 50.19 -12.08
C VAL A 845 -30.66 50.95 -10.89
N SER A 846 -31.98 51.20 -10.89
CA SER A 846 -32.69 52.07 -9.94
C SER A 846 -32.54 51.68 -8.47
N ASP A 847 -32.49 50.38 -8.19
CA ASP A 847 -32.54 49.80 -6.85
C ASP A 847 -31.25 49.03 -6.49
N GLY A 848 -30.16 49.25 -7.24
CA GLY A 848 -28.88 48.57 -7.06
C GLY A 848 -27.92 49.26 -6.08
N THR A 849 -27.11 48.48 -5.35
CA THR A 849 -26.04 49.00 -4.50
C THR A 849 -24.73 49.14 -5.28
N TYR A 850 -24.01 50.26 -5.09
CA TYR A 850 -22.71 50.54 -5.74
C TYR A 850 -21.65 51.12 -4.78
N VAL A 851 -21.87 51.03 -3.47
CA VAL A 851 -21.01 51.59 -2.43
C VAL A 851 -21.10 50.68 -1.20
N ILE A 852 -19.96 50.23 -0.67
CA ILE A 852 -19.95 49.34 0.48
C ILE A 852 -19.69 50.14 1.76
N ALA A 853 -20.68 50.09 2.66
CA ALA A 853 -20.58 50.68 3.98
C ALA A 853 -19.45 50.03 4.78
N ARG A 854 -18.65 50.87 5.45
CA ARG A 854 -17.53 50.45 6.31
C ARG A 854 -17.77 50.97 7.73
N GLU A 855 -17.28 50.22 8.72
CA GLU A 855 -17.45 50.60 10.12
C GLU A 855 -16.56 51.79 10.49
N LYS A 856 -17.07 52.66 11.37
CA LYS A 856 -16.33 53.81 11.89
C LYS A 856 -15.11 53.32 12.68
N GLY A 857 -13.92 53.69 12.21
CA GLY A 857 -12.65 53.22 12.77
C GLY A 857 -11.99 52.08 12.01
N SER A 858 -12.61 51.51 10.97
CA SER A 858 -11.93 50.56 10.09
C SER A 858 -10.86 51.25 9.25
N GLU A 859 -9.90 50.46 8.74
CA GLU A 859 -9.12 50.86 7.58
C GLU A 859 -10.06 51.01 6.36
N LYS A 860 -9.76 51.98 5.50
CA LYS A 860 -10.34 52.17 4.17
C LYS A 860 -9.23 52.51 3.18
N MET A 861 -9.12 51.70 2.15
CA MET A 861 -8.25 51.95 1.01
C MET A 861 -8.87 53.05 0.12
N GLY A 862 -8.03 53.96 -0.39
CA GLY A 862 -8.40 54.83 -1.51
C GLY A 862 -7.99 54.21 -2.84
N PHE A 863 -8.84 54.26 -3.86
CA PHE A 863 -8.49 53.83 -5.22
C PHE A 863 -7.90 55.02 -6.00
N TRP A 864 -6.58 55.06 -6.15
CA TRP A 864 -5.87 56.13 -6.86
C TRP A 864 -5.39 55.70 -8.25
N THR A 865 -5.13 54.42 -8.45
CA THR A 865 -4.87 53.82 -9.76
C THR A 865 -5.92 52.77 -10.09
N GLU A 866 -6.13 52.51 -11.38
CA GLU A 866 -6.86 51.35 -11.88
C GLU A 866 -6.01 50.69 -12.96
N ASN A 867 -5.83 49.37 -12.87
CA ASN A 867 -5.09 48.57 -13.84
C ASN A 867 -6.00 47.38 -14.22
N ILE A 868 -6.17 47.12 -15.52
CA ILE A 868 -7.19 46.19 -16.03
C ILE A 868 -6.59 45.22 -17.05
N SER A 869 -6.97 43.94 -16.99
CA SER A 869 -6.49 42.93 -17.94
C SER A 869 -7.56 41.93 -18.35
N GLN A 870 -7.34 41.30 -19.51
CA GLN A 870 -8.00 40.06 -19.92
C GLN A 870 -6.93 39.06 -20.35
N THR A 871 -7.03 37.82 -19.88
CA THR A 871 -6.15 36.71 -20.27
C THR A 871 -6.93 35.40 -20.40
N TYR A 872 -6.29 34.35 -20.92
CA TYR A 872 -6.87 33.04 -21.12
C TYR A 872 -5.97 31.97 -20.49
N VAL A 873 -6.47 31.24 -19.50
CA VAL A 873 -5.75 30.14 -18.85
C VAL A 873 -6.29 28.81 -19.36
N ARG A 874 -5.40 27.88 -19.76
CA ARG A 874 -5.80 26.57 -20.27
C ARG A 874 -6.26 25.65 -19.15
N LYS A 875 -7.39 24.96 -19.36
CA LYS A 875 -7.92 23.97 -18.39
C LYS A 875 -6.97 22.79 -18.17
N SER A 876 -6.22 22.39 -19.19
CA SER A 876 -5.18 21.35 -19.10
C SER A 876 -4.09 21.66 -18.07
N ASP A 877 -3.76 22.94 -17.93
CA ASP A 877 -2.59 23.39 -17.18
C ASP A 877 -2.98 23.61 -15.70
N VAL A 878 -4.25 23.98 -15.47
CA VAL A 878 -4.95 24.10 -14.18
C VAL A 878 -5.21 22.74 -13.51
N LYS A 879 -5.41 21.67 -14.29
CA LYS A 879 -5.64 20.28 -13.81
C LYS A 879 -6.86 20.09 -12.88
N GLY A 880 -7.73 21.09 -12.78
CA GLY A 880 -8.89 21.11 -11.87
C GLY A 880 -8.60 21.61 -10.45
N ASP A 881 -7.46 22.25 -10.21
CA ASP A 881 -7.03 22.79 -8.91
C ASP A 881 -7.07 24.33 -8.94
N SER A 882 -7.86 24.94 -8.05
CA SER A 882 -7.96 26.41 -7.97
C SER A 882 -6.68 27.08 -7.50
N SER A 883 -5.83 26.42 -6.71
CA SER A 883 -4.51 26.94 -6.32
C SER A 883 -3.61 27.12 -7.54
N ILE A 884 -3.62 26.14 -8.45
CA ILE A 884 -2.89 26.21 -9.72
C ILE A 884 -3.49 27.29 -10.63
N LEU A 885 -4.83 27.40 -10.72
CA LEU A 885 -5.49 28.49 -11.44
C LEU A 885 -5.09 29.86 -10.87
N ALA A 886 -5.05 30.01 -9.55
CA ALA A 886 -4.69 31.26 -8.90
C ALA A 886 -3.25 31.69 -9.20
N GLN A 887 -2.31 30.74 -9.10
CA GLN A 887 -0.90 30.96 -9.45
C GLN A 887 -0.73 31.32 -10.94
N LEU A 888 -1.39 30.61 -11.85
CA LEU A 888 -1.32 30.88 -13.29
C LEU A 888 -1.88 32.27 -13.64
N ILE A 889 -2.99 32.68 -13.00
CA ILE A 889 -3.56 34.02 -13.20
C ILE A 889 -2.59 35.09 -12.68
N ALA A 890 -2.03 34.94 -11.47
CA ALA A 890 -1.05 35.88 -10.92
C ALA A 890 0.21 36.02 -11.80
N GLN A 891 0.69 34.91 -12.39
CA GLN A 891 1.80 34.94 -13.35
C GLN A 891 1.43 35.70 -14.63
N GLN A 892 0.24 35.47 -15.20
CA GLN A 892 -0.24 36.21 -16.38
C GLN A 892 -0.45 37.71 -16.09
N MET A 893 -0.89 38.06 -14.88
CA MET A 893 -0.99 39.45 -14.44
C MET A 893 0.38 40.11 -14.29
N PHE A 894 1.39 39.38 -13.78
CA PHE A 894 2.75 39.88 -13.66
C PHE A 894 3.43 40.05 -15.03
N GLU A 895 3.27 39.07 -15.92
CA GLU A 895 3.68 39.14 -17.32
C GLU A 895 3.13 40.42 -17.98
N GLN A 896 1.81 40.64 -17.90
CA GLN A 896 1.15 41.75 -18.58
C GLN A 896 1.42 43.12 -17.94
N TYR A 897 1.20 43.28 -16.62
CA TYR A 897 1.31 44.57 -15.96
C TYR A 897 2.75 44.98 -15.66
N ILE A 898 3.65 44.01 -15.48
CA ILE A 898 5.01 44.25 -14.95
C ILE A 898 6.08 43.91 -15.98
N GLU A 899 6.16 42.66 -16.48
CA GLU A 899 7.26 42.23 -17.34
C GLU A 899 7.29 43.00 -18.68
N ASN A 900 6.14 43.06 -19.38
CA ASN A 900 6.02 43.71 -20.69
C ASN A 900 6.13 45.24 -20.62
N GLU A 901 5.67 45.84 -19.52
CA GLU A 901 5.68 47.29 -19.32
C GLU A 901 6.96 47.84 -18.68
N ARG A 902 7.82 46.96 -18.12
CA ARG A 902 9.01 47.31 -17.33
C ARG A 902 9.87 48.41 -17.93
N GLU A 903 10.24 48.29 -19.20
CA GLU A 903 11.16 49.24 -19.85
C GLU A 903 10.52 50.63 -20.02
N ALA A 904 9.28 50.68 -20.51
CA ALA A 904 8.54 51.93 -20.69
C ALA A 904 8.25 52.60 -19.34
N GLY A 905 7.81 51.82 -18.35
CA GLY A 905 7.55 52.29 -17.00
C GLY A 905 8.81 52.83 -16.33
N ARG A 906 9.96 52.16 -16.48
CA ARG A 906 11.25 52.61 -15.94
C ARG A 906 11.79 53.88 -16.61
N LEU A 907 11.41 54.14 -17.85
CA LEU A 907 11.67 55.41 -18.56
C LEU A 907 10.66 56.52 -18.23
N GLY A 908 9.60 56.22 -17.47
CA GLY A 908 8.54 57.17 -17.12
C GLY A 908 7.48 57.38 -18.21
N ASP A 909 7.43 56.53 -19.23
CA ASP A 909 6.39 56.58 -20.27
C ASP A 909 5.09 55.95 -19.77
N TYR A 910 4.25 56.77 -19.13
CA TYR A 910 2.93 56.38 -18.65
C TYR A 910 1.97 55.91 -19.77
N THR A 911 2.29 56.12 -21.05
CA THR A 911 1.47 55.65 -22.19
C THR A 911 1.63 54.16 -22.45
N ASN A 912 2.85 53.64 -22.26
CA ASN A 912 3.23 52.26 -22.58
C ASN A 912 3.74 51.48 -21.35
N GLY A 913 3.77 52.13 -20.18
CA GLY A 913 4.24 51.59 -18.90
C GLY A 913 3.41 52.05 -17.70
N GLY A 914 2.13 52.38 -17.93
CA GLY A 914 1.23 52.94 -16.93
C GLY A 914 0.91 51.97 -15.78
N HIS A 915 0.71 50.68 -16.06
CA HIS A 915 0.50 49.66 -15.03
C HIS A 915 1.77 49.41 -14.20
N TYR A 916 2.95 49.40 -14.83
CA TYR A 916 4.22 49.33 -14.10
C TYR A 916 4.40 50.53 -13.16
N ILE A 917 4.15 51.76 -13.64
CA ILE A 917 4.25 52.97 -12.80
C ILE A 917 3.23 52.92 -11.65
N ASN A 918 1.99 52.50 -11.93
CA ASN A 918 0.91 52.43 -10.94
C ASN A 918 1.13 51.38 -9.84
N ILE A 919 1.73 50.24 -10.17
CA ILE A 919 1.89 49.11 -9.23
C ILE A 919 3.28 49.13 -8.58
N ILE A 920 4.36 49.42 -9.33
CA ILE A 920 5.74 49.36 -8.85
C ILE A 920 6.22 50.71 -8.28
N GLN A 921 5.95 51.83 -8.95
CA GLN A 921 6.58 53.13 -8.66
C GLN A 921 5.68 54.13 -7.90
N SER A 922 4.41 53.80 -7.67
CA SER A 922 3.41 54.75 -7.17
C SER A 922 3.60 55.19 -5.71
N GLY A 923 4.39 54.44 -4.93
CA GLY A 923 4.65 54.73 -3.52
C GLY A 923 3.47 54.46 -2.57
N PHE A 924 2.41 53.80 -3.07
CA PHE A 924 1.25 53.45 -2.28
C PHE A 924 1.49 52.20 -1.41
N SER A 925 0.86 52.16 -0.24
CA SER A 925 1.01 51.04 0.72
C SER A 925 0.15 49.84 0.37
N ASP A 926 -1.01 50.07 -0.25
CA ASP A 926 -2.07 49.08 -0.37
C ASP A 926 -2.52 48.87 -1.81
N MET A 927 -2.90 47.63 -2.11
CA MET A 927 -3.63 47.24 -3.31
C MET A 927 -4.84 46.36 -3.00
N ALA A 928 -5.83 46.43 -3.87
CA ALA A 928 -7.00 45.55 -3.88
C ALA A 928 -7.19 44.99 -5.30
N LEU A 929 -7.52 43.71 -5.39
CA LEU A 929 -7.48 42.94 -6.62
C LEU A 929 -8.72 42.06 -6.71
N ALA A 930 -9.41 42.09 -7.86
CA ALA A 930 -10.53 41.19 -8.12
C ALA A 930 -10.32 40.43 -9.44
N VAL A 931 -10.82 39.18 -9.46
CA VAL A 931 -10.71 38.26 -10.59
C VAL A 931 -12.09 37.73 -10.94
N PHE A 932 -12.54 38.00 -12.17
CA PHE A 932 -13.74 37.42 -12.72
C PHE A 932 -13.38 36.39 -13.80
N ILE A 933 -14.00 35.21 -13.73
CA ILE A 933 -13.68 34.07 -14.59
C ILE A 933 -14.96 33.54 -15.22
N ILE A 934 -14.90 33.24 -16.52
CA ILE A 934 -15.91 32.44 -17.21
C ILE A 934 -15.27 31.25 -17.93
N ASP A 935 -15.98 30.15 -17.96
CA ASP A 935 -15.62 28.95 -18.71
C ASP A 935 -15.89 29.20 -20.22
N ALA A 936 -14.82 29.09 -21.02
CA ALA A 936 -14.78 29.33 -22.46
C ALA A 936 -14.11 28.13 -23.17
N ASP A 937 -14.83 27.00 -23.22
CA ASP A 937 -14.50 25.75 -23.92
C ASP A 937 -13.18 25.09 -23.44
N ASP A 938 -12.05 25.30 -24.11
CA ASP A 938 -10.74 24.75 -23.69
C ASP A 938 -10.03 25.64 -22.64
N TYR A 939 -10.53 26.85 -22.40
CA TYR A 939 -9.90 27.88 -21.60
C TYR A 939 -10.84 28.41 -20.52
N TYR A 940 -10.26 28.97 -19.46
CA TYR A 940 -10.91 29.97 -18.63
C TYR A 940 -10.57 31.34 -19.21
N LYS A 941 -11.59 32.12 -19.61
CA LYS A 941 -11.39 33.54 -19.89
C LYS A 941 -11.42 34.28 -18.56
N VAL A 942 -10.39 35.04 -18.29
CA VAL A 942 -10.17 35.75 -17.03
C VAL A 942 -10.11 37.24 -17.29
N ALA A 943 -10.85 38.02 -16.51
CA ALA A 943 -10.71 39.47 -16.42
C ALA A 943 -10.25 39.84 -15.01
N THR A 944 -9.30 40.76 -14.90
CA THR A 944 -8.79 41.22 -13.60
C THR A 944 -8.85 42.73 -13.48
N THR A 945 -8.90 43.21 -12.24
CA THR A 945 -8.66 44.62 -11.93
C THR A 945 -7.79 44.71 -10.69
N VAL A 946 -6.74 45.54 -10.76
CA VAL A 946 -5.85 45.87 -9.64
C VAL A 946 -5.88 47.37 -9.41
N CYS A 947 -6.39 47.79 -8.27
CA CYS A 947 -6.31 49.17 -7.81
C CYS A 947 -5.20 49.31 -6.77
N THR A 948 -4.56 50.48 -6.70
CA THR A 948 -3.59 50.81 -5.65
C THR A 948 -3.91 52.16 -5.02
N GLY A 949 -3.44 52.40 -3.79
CA GLY A 949 -3.60 53.68 -3.10
C GLY A 949 -3.24 53.66 -1.61
N PRO A 950 -3.44 54.78 -0.90
CA PRO A 950 -3.13 54.92 0.52
C PRO A 950 -4.31 54.49 1.40
N VAL A 951 -4.00 54.03 2.61
CA VAL A 951 -5.01 53.76 3.66
C VAL A 951 -5.40 55.03 4.41
N SER A 952 -6.67 55.08 4.78
CA SER A 952 -7.28 56.06 5.67
C SER A 952 -8.12 55.35 6.73
N ILE A 953 -8.45 56.03 7.84
CA ILE A 953 -9.38 55.52 8.84
C ILE A 953 -10.76 56.15 8.64
N VAL A 954 -11.81 55.33 8.64
CA VAL A 954 -13.21 55.77 8.50
C VAL A 954 -13.63 56.63 9.70
N LYS A 955 -14.17 57.82 9.44
CA LYS A 955 -14.31 58.91 10.43
C LYS A 955 -15.64 59.04 11.14
#